data_AF-A0A7C3HZU6-F1
#
_entry.id   AF-A0A7C3HZU6-F1
#
_cell.length_a   1.000
_cell.length_b   1.000
_cell.length_c   1.000
_cell.angle_alpha   90.00
_cell.angle_beta   90.00
_cell.angle_gamma   90.00
#
_symmetry.space_group_name_H-M   'P 1'
#
loop_
_entity.id
_entity.type
_entity.pdbx_description
1 polymer ?
#
loop_
_entity_poly.entity_id
_entity_poly.type
_entity_poly.pdbx_seq_one_letter_code
_entity_poly.pdbx_strand_id
1 'polypeptide(L)'
;MRVFVLAVLILFSADCFCQQDTTIYNVPIDPENFQPDLFNGYVLFKINSHRKKLGLDTLQPEQILINAADDHSKYMATGNELTPFQGGKKKTAAKRARFYGGSERAVELIAKTSLSKGRDVITYVQAANEFLVKWLTDEKTLKIITNPSYILCGIGTYPDADRKKIYISLMLSNYQLYNEGAVLRDQLTVPFTKKKKGLKPYDARVCKKCEKFRNIESLQEGLYVKDNMIYFKTDNLQQLKKVLKDPADGIVVDIVQPEQYQCDRENIVDFNRVNKGVMTKRMSIVKMLDKNLITDRKESKKKLEVMVAPLPKGITEPYEMNLMIVVDKHVCRNICKPFINEGGIVYVDALELLADTVIVGGSDYRPVAEESTLTFRIPFELNKSQYKKEDIDPFLKQLKEPEFIIKDISIAAYSSVEGNDQANKQLQQQRAESIVNALMARQKDNFISNITTGDNINDFNNDVKGTEFAHLAGKSVSEIQEYISKNNLKQKMEPILQKHRYAEITMNVKYEIEGKKEEQYVLSRFNKAVRDNDLVKALAIQKYIFKKVLNVEYTENAVLGQEIPDKPEYAGLLMNKLWLSGLLMNKLWLEKYLRNEDLNEDYCERIGALYQMAPENHYIKFNHLYCRILSETFNTDAKITEMQRQISSLYATPLKRGTVDRLNIEYQVKVISTIDTLDEPSPMLLACLDTIRSLTGARESNWQNALKLANIFMKQGDYEFALKMIDPFVGNKHVFEELLFTYIGLCTYTANRIYTNNFALAFERAMKTNSDRLCKMIKKRQLTIQVLENPKVKKIYCESCK
;
A
#
# COMPACT_ATOMS: atom_id res chain seq x y z
N MET A 1 52.14 -18.32 -32.70
CA MET A 1 51.72 -18.86 -31.40
C MET A 1 51.27 -17.69 -30.52
N ARG A 2 49.94 -17.54 -30.36
CA ARG A 2 49.16 -16.71 -29.42
C ARG A 2 49.68 -15.31 -29.02
N VAL A 3 49.10 -14.29 -29.65
CA VAL A 3 48.99 -12.94 -29.08
C VAL A 3 47.60 -12.82 -28.43
N PHE A 4 47.57 -12.61 -27.12
CA PHE A 4 46.38 -12.26 -26.35
C PHE A 4 46.17 -10.75 -26.46
N VAL A 5 45.07 -10.31 -27.07
CA VAL A 5 44.57 -8.93 -26.95
C VAL A 5 43.29 -8.97 -26.13
N LEU A 6 43.35 -8.36 -24.96
CA LEU A 6 42.25 -8.22 -24.01
C LEU A 6 41.32 -7.11 -24.52
N ALA A 7 40.18 -7.47 -25.10
CA ALA A 7 39.10 -6.52 -25.41
C ALA A 7 38.20 -6.39 -24.18
N VAL A 8 38.28 -5.26 -23.48
CA VAL A 8 37.35 -4.90 -22.39
C VAL A 8 36.06 -4.36 -23.00
N LEU A 9 35.06 -5.24 -23.11
CA LEU A 9 33.66 -4.90 -23.38
C LEU A 9 33.03 -4.38 -22.08
N ILE A 10 32.84 -3.07 -21.97
CA ILE A 10 32.02 -2.48 -20.90
C ILE A 10 30.55 -2.54 -21.35
N LEU A 11 29.84 -3.56 -20.89
CA LEU A 11 28.39 -3.61 -20.86
C LEU A 11 27.91 -2.69 -19.73
N PHE A 12 27.40 -1.51 -20.07
CA PHE A 12 26.67 -0.69 -19.11
C PHE A 12 25.26 -1.28 -18.90
N SER A 13 25.07 -1.89 -17.73
CA SER A 13 23.75 -2.21 -17.19
C SER A 13 23.04 -0.93 -16.76
N ALA A 14 21.79 -0.81 -17.17
CA ALA A 14 20.88 0.25 -16.77
C ALA A 14 20.44 0.04 -15.32
N ASP A 15 21.14 0.68 -14.36
CA ASP A 15 20.61 1.01 -13.02
C ASP A 15 21.57 1.93 -12.24
N CYS A 16 22.12 2.96 -12.91
CA CYS A 16 22.84 4.03 -12.22
C CYS A 16 22.65 5.37 -12.96
N PHE A 17 21.58 6.09 -12.66
CA PHE A 17 21.43 7.50 -13.06
C PHE A 17 20.99 8.33 -11.86
N CYS A 18 21.93 8.54 -10.93
CA CYS A 18 21.90 9.65 -10.00
C CYS A 18 22.86 10.72 -10.55
N GLN A 19 22.34 11.92 -10.83
CA GLN A 19 23.04 13.13 -11.32
C GLN A 19 23.97 12.94 -12.53
N GLN A 20 23.41 13.05 -13.74
CA GLN A 20 24.22 13.39 -14.92
C GLN A 20 24.86 14.76 -14.70
N ASP A 21 26.19 14.79 -14.76
CA ASP A 21 26.98 16.00 -14.58
C ASP A 21 26.66 17.04 -15.67
N THR A 22 26.09 18.17 -15.29
CA THR A 22 25.76 19.25 -16.23
C THR A 22 26.98 20.10 -16.62
N THR A 23 28.16 19.86 -16.02
CA THR A 23 29.39 20.59 -16.32
C THR A 23 29.75 20.51 -17.81
N ILE A 24 29.46 19.38 -18.47
CA ILE A 24 29.71 19.19 -19.91
C ILE A 24 28.99 20.20 -20.80
N TYR A 25 27.89 20.80 -20.33
CA TYR A 25 27.12 21.80 -21.06
C TYR A 25 27.49 23.23 -20.66
N ASN A 26 28.18 23.43 -19.53
CA ASN A 26 28.51 24.74 -19.00
C ASN A 26 29.78 25.32 -19.65
N VAL A 27 29.82 25.27 -20.98
CA VAL A 27 30.93 25.74 -21.81
C VAL A 27 30.56 27.11 -22.39
N PRO A 28 31.47 28.10 -22.38
CA PRO A 28 31.27 29.37 -23.06
C PRO A 28 30.95 29.16 -24.55
N ILE A 29 30.00 29.92 -25.08
CA ILE A 29 29.66 29.87 -26.51
C ILE A 29 30.72 30.63 -27.30
N ASP A 30 31.25 29.99 -28.34
CA ASP A 30 31.90 30.65 -29.45
C ASP A 30 30.85 30.85 -30.57
N PRO A 31 30.41 32.08 -30.87
CA PRO A 31 29.41 32.32 -31.91
C PRO A 31 29.84 31.89 -33.32
N GLU A 32 31.14 31.91 -33.61
CA GLU A 32 31.68 31.49 -34.91
C GLU A 32 31.77 29.96 -35.03
N ASN A 33 31.93 29.29 -33.89
CA ASN A 33 31.98 27.84 -33.79
C ASN A 33 30.89 27.29 -32.85
N PHE A 34 29.66 27.71 -33.09
CA PHE A 34 28.51 27.23 -32.32
C PHE A 34 28.36 25.71 -32.48
N GLN A 35 28.19 24.99 -31.37
CA GLN A 35 28.05 23.53 -31.31
C GLN A 35 26.59 23.15 -31.02
N PRO A 36 25.80 22.76 -32.04
CA PRO A 36 24.40 22.39 -31.86
C PRO A 36 24.21 21.23 -30.88
N ASP A 37 25.12 20.24 -30.86
CA ASP A 37 24.99 19.06 -30.00
C ASP A 37 25.01 19.39 -28.51
N LEU A 38 25.89 20.33 -28.08
CA LEU A 38 25.92 20.80 -26.69
C LEU A 38 24.63 21.52 -26.32
N PHE A 39 24.15 22.41 -27.20
CA PHE A 39 22.93 23.16 -26.95
C PHE A 39 21.69 22.24 -26.90
N ASN A 40 21.50 21.45 -27.95
CA ASN A 40 20.36 20.55 -28.12
C ASN A 40 20.35 19.46 -27.03
N GLY A 41 21.53 18.93 -26.67
CA GLY A 41 21.68 17.97 -25.58
C GLY A 41 21.22 18.53 -24.24
N TYR A 42 21.60 19.78 -23.90
CA TYR A 42 21.15 20.43 -22.67
C TYR A 42 19.64 20.73 -22.68
N VAL A 43 19.09 21.18 -23.82
CA VAL A 43 17.64 21.42 -23.98
C VAL A 43 16.86 20.12 -23.75
N LEU A 44 17.28 19.02 -24.37
CA LEU A 44 16.67 17.71 -24.18
C LEU A 44 16.78 17.25 -22.72
N PHE A 45 17.97 17.40 -22.12
CA PHE A 45 18.21 17.06 -20.72
C PHE A 45 17.24 17.79 -19.78
N LYS A 46 17.05 19.11 -19.95
CA LYS A 46 16.13 19.90 -19.12
C LYS A 46 14.68 19.53 -19.33
N ILE A 47 14.25 19.31 -20.58
CA ILE A 47 12.89 18.85 -20.88
C ILE A 47 12.64 17.48 -20.25
N ASN A 48 13.56 16.53 -20.42
CA ASN A 48 13.44 15.19 -19.87
C ASN A 48 13.51 15.18 -18.34
N SER A 49 14.32 16.03 -17.73
CA SER A 49 14.34 16.22 -16.26
C SER A 49 12.99 16.70 -15.75
N HIS A 50 12.35 17.65 -16.45
CA HIS A 50 11.01 18.12 -16.10
C HIS A 50 9.96 17.02 -16.27
N ARG A 51 9.96 16.30 -17.40
CA ARG A 51 9.05 15.18 -17.67
C ARG A 51 9.18 14.06 -16.63
N LYS A 52 10.40 13.72 -16.23
CA LYS A 52 10.67 12.70 -15.19
C LYS A 52 10.10 13.11 -13.83
N LYS A 53 10.18 14.39 -13.44
CA LYS A 53 9.54 14.90 -12.20
C LYS A 53 8.03 14.75 -12.21
N LEU A 54 7.41 14.71 -13.38
CA LEU A 54 5.97 14.49 -13.57
C LEU A 54 5.59 13.02 -13.78
N GLY A 55 6.55 12.09 -13.71
CA GLY A 55 6.31 10.66 -13.97
C GLY A 55 6.03 10.33 -15.44
N LEU A 56 6.49 11.17 -16.38
CA LEU A 56 6.32 10.95 -17.82
C LEU A 56 7.56 10.32 -18.45
N ASP A 57 7.36 9.60 -19.56
CA ASP A 57 8.44 9.07 -20.39
C ASP A 57 9.40 10.17 -20.85
N THR A 58 10.69 9.87 -20.90
CA THR A 58 11.68 10.75 -21.55
C THR A 58 11.52 10.70 -23.06
N LEU A 59 11.67 11.86 -23.70
CA LEU A 59 11.73 11.99 -25.15
C LEU A 59 13.03 11.37 -25.67
N GLN A 60 12.91 10.57 -26.72
CA GLN A 60 14.01 9.93 -27.44
C GLN A 60 14.31 10.69 -28.74
N PRO A 61 15.56 11.05 -29.01
CA PRO A 61 15.95 11.62 -30.30
C PRO A 61 15.58 10.69 -31.46
N GLU A 62 14.98 11.25 -32.50
CA GLU A 62 14.57 10.51 -33.71
C GLU A 62 15.02 11.27 -34.96
N GLN A 63 15.73 10.59 -35.86
CA GLN A 63 16.42 11.19 -36.99
C GLN A 63 15.47 11.91 -37.96
N ILE A 64 14.28 11.35 -38.21
CA ILE A 64 13.26 11.99 -39.07
C ILE A 64 12.89 13.38 -38.51
N LEU A 65 12.73 13.47 -37.19
CA LEU A 65 12.37 14.73 -36.52
C LEU A 65 13.56 15.68 -36.41
N ILE A 66 14.77 15.17 -36.19
CA ILE A 66 16.00 15.97 -36.16
C ILE A 66 16.20 16.65 -37.52
N ASN A 67 16.14 15.89 -38.62
CA ASN A 67 16.29 16.43 -39.97
C ASN A 67 15.23 17.52 -40.26
N ALA A 68 14.00 17.31 -39.80
CA ALA A 68 12.91 18.28 -39.96
C ALA A 68 13.13 19.56 -39.12
N ALA A 69 13.66 19.41 -37.91
CA ALA A 69 13.95 20.53 -37.00
C ALA A 69 15.17 21.34 -37.46
N ASP A 70 16.23 20.68 -37.93
CA ASP A 70 17.43 21.32 -38.48
C ASP A 70 17.09 22.14 -39.74
N ASP A 71 16.29 21.57 -40.64
CA ASP A 71 15.83 22.27 -41.84
C ASP A 71 15.02 23.53 -41.50
N HIS A 72 14.13 23.43 -40.49
CA HIS A 72 13.28 24.55 -40.14
C HIS A 72 14.02 25.63 -39.34
N SER A 73 14.91 25.24 -38.42
CA SER A 73 15.75 26.20 -37.70
C SER A 73 16.65 26.97 -38.66
N LYS A 74 17.26 26.30 -39.64
CA LYS A 74 18.03 26.95 -40.71
C LYS A 74 17.17 27.88 -41.57
N TYR A 75 15.95 27.46 -41.92
CA TYR A 75 15.02 28.30 -42.68
C TYR A 75 14.67 29.59 -41.92
N MET A 76 14.31 29.47 -40.63
CA MET A 76 13.98 30.62 -39.78
C MET A 76 15.19 31.56 -39.61
N ALA A 77 16.38 31.01 -39.42
CA ALA A 77 17.62 31.78 -39.29
C ALA A 77 17.98 32.54 -40.58
N THR A 78 17.83 31.89 -41.74
CA THR A 78 18.10 32.51 -43.05
C THR A 78 17.08 33.60 -43.37
N GLY A 79 15.80 33.39 -43.03
CA GLY A 79 14.75 34.40 -43.20
C GLY A 79 14.72 35.48 -42.11
N ASN A 80 15.53 35.33 -41.05
CA ASN A 80 15.52 36.13 -39.83
C ASN A 80 14.10 36.31 -39.23
N GLU A 81 13.27 35.28 -39.33
CA GLU A 81 11.86 35.31 -38.94
C GLU A 81 11.53 34.08 -38.08
N LEU A 82 10.90 34.31 -36.92
CA LEU A 82 10.36 33.23 -36.10
C LEU A 82 8.95 32.89 -36.59
N THR A 83 8.84 31.86 -37.42
CA THR A 83 7.58 31.47 -38.07
C THR A 83 7.34 29.97 -37.98
N PRO A 84 6.11 29.50 -37.74
CA PRO A 84 5.79 28.07 -37.81
C PRO A 84 5.72 27.54 -39.26
N PHE A 85 5.80 28.44 -40.25
CA PHE A 85 5.57 28.14 -41.65
C PHE A 85 6.83 28.25 -42.50
N GLN A 86 6.93 27.36 -43.50
CA GLN A 86 7.92 27.39 -44.58
C GLN A 86 7.21 27.36 -45.94
N GLY A 87 7.96 27.29 -47.03
CA GLY A 87 7.44 27.10 -48.39
C GLY A 87 7.08 25.64 -48.78
N GLY A 88 6.21 25.52 -49.78
CA GLY A 88 6.01 24.30 -50.57
C GLY A 88 5.61 23.04 -49.78
N LYS A 89 6.29 21.93 -50.09
CA LYS A 89 6.06 20.60 -49.47
C LYS A 89 6.48 20.52 -48.00
N LYS A 90 7.08 21.58 -47.46
CA LYS A 90 7.59 21.68 -46.08
C LYS A 90 6.83 22.72 -45.24
N LYS A 91 5.67 23.20 -45.72
CA LYS A 91 4.99 24.37 -45.15
C LYS A 91 4.67 24.31 -43.66
N THR A 92 4.37 23.14 -43.11
CA THR A 92 3.99 22.96 -41.69
C THR A 92 4.85 21.87 -41.06
N ALA A 93 4.93 21.81 -39.73
CA ALA A 93 5.65 20.76 -38.99
C ALA A 93 5.31 19.35 -39.49
N ALA A 94 4.01 19.05 -39.60
CA ALA A 94 3.51 17.79 -40.17
C ALA A 94 4.06 17.51 -41.58
N LYS A 95 4.10 18.52 -42.44
CA LYS A 95 4.61 18.38 -43.81
C LYS A 95 6.14 18.23 -43.85
N ARG A 96 6.87 18.87 -42.93
CA ARG A 96 8.32 18.68 -42.77
C ARG A 96 8.64 17.26 -42.34
N ALA A 97 7.98 16.75 -41.30
CA ALA A 97 8.15 15.37 -40.87
C ALA A 97 7.90 14.38 -42.02
N ARG A 98 6.82 14.61 -42.79
CA ARG A 98 6.54 13.81 -44.00
C ARG A 98 7.60 13.93 -45.09
N PHE A 99 8.15 15.11 -45.31
CA PHE A 99 9.22 15.32 -46.30
C PHE A 99 10.46 14.49 -45.97
N TYR A 100 10.78 14.34 -44.67
CA TYR A 100 11.93 13.58 -44.18
C TYR A 100 11.63 12.10 -43.91
N GLY A 101 10.53 11.56 -44.45
CA GLY A 101 10.22 10.12 -44.42
C GLY A 101 9.19 9.69 -43.37
N GLY A 102 8.73 10.60 -42.51
CA GLY A 102 7.72 10.28 -41.50
C GLY A 102 6.27 10.45 -41.96
N SER A 103 5.36 10.41 -40.99
CA SER A 103 3.97 10.84 -41.15
C SER A 103 3.77 12.32 -40.82
N GLU A 104 2.54 12.80 -41.05
CA GLU A 104 2.03 14.11 -40.67
C GLU A 104 1.69 14.20 -39.17
N ARG A 105 2.10 13.24 -38.34
CA ARG A 105 1.81 13.16 -36.88
C ARG A 105 2.82 13.90 -36.00
N ALA A 106 3.48 14.93 -36.53
CA ALA A 106 4.44 15.74 -35.78
C ALA A 106 3.86 17.11 -35.39
N VAL A 107 4.20 17.57 -34.20
CA VAL A 107 3.98 18.95 -33.74
C VAL A 107 5.32 19.64 -33.49
N GLU A 108 5.30 20.97 -33.37
CA GLU A 108 6.52 21.75 -33.23
C GLU A 108 6.36 22.90 -32.24
N LEU A 109 7.42 23.15 -31.47
CA LEU A 109 7.65 24.38 -30.74
C LEU A 109 8.86 25.09 -31.32
N ILE A 110 8.74 26.40 -31.51
CA ILE A 110 9.83 27.24 -32.04
C ILE A 110 10.20 28.31 -31.02
N ALA A 111 11.48 28.66 -30.99
CA ALA A 111 12.00 29.74 -30.17
C ALA A 111 13.20 30.40 -30.87
N LYS A 112 13.60 31.56 -30.36
CA LYS A 112 14.91 32.15 -30.64
C LYS A 112 15.49 32.71 -29.36
N THR A 113 16.80 32.66 -29.22
CA THR A 113 17.53 33.22 -28.08
C THR A 113 18.82 33.88 -28.54
N SER A 114 19.40 34.75 -27.72
CA SER A 114 20.66 35.42 -28.04
C SER A 114 21.85 34.51 -27.72
N LEU A 115 22.92 34.63 -28.51
CA LEU A 115 24.19 33.92 -28.27
C LEU A 115 25.13 34.70 -27.32
N SER A 116 24.81 35.95 -27.00
CA SER A 116 25.55 36.80 -26.07
C SER A 116 24.61 37.75 -25.31
N LYS A 117 25.09 38.29 -24.18
CA LYS A 117 24.43 39.38 -23.45
C LYS A 117 25.27 40.64 -23.56
N GLY A 118 24.99 41.46 -24.57
CA GLY A 118 25.82 42.63 -24.86
C GLY A 118 27.23 42.22 -25.29
N ARG A 119 28.25 42.55 -24.48
CA ARG A 119 29.64 42.13 -24.71
C ARG A 119 30.03 40.86 -23.94
N ASP A 120 29.15 40.38 -23.05
CA ASP A 120 29.47 39.24 -22.19
C ASP A 120 29.28 37.92 -22.94
N VAL A 121 30.30 37.06 -22.85
CA VAL A 121 30.25 35.67 -23.31
C VAL A 121 29.38 34.88 -22.34
N ILE A 122 28.36 34.20 -22.86
CA ILE A 122 27.46 33.34 -22.09
C ILE A 122 27.71 31.87 -22.42
N THR A 123 27.31 30.96 -21.54
CA THR A 123 27.41 29.52 -21.76
C THR A 123 26.20 28.94 -22.50
N TYR A 124 26.31 27.74 -23.07
CA TYR A 124 25.18 27.01 -23.66
C TYR A 124 24.01 26.86 -22.69
N VAL A 125 24.32 26.58 -21.42
CA VAL A 125 23.35 26.51 -20.31
C VAL A 125 22.57 27.82 -20.16
N GLN A 126 23.29 28.95 -20.11
CA GLN A 126 22.68 30.27 -19.94
C GLN A 126 21.79 30.62 -21.12
N ALA A 127 22.28 30.46 -22.36
CA ALA A 127 21.52 30.75 -23.58
C ALA A 127 20.25 29.90 -23.70
N ALA A 128 20.34 28.60 -23.39
CA ALA A 128 19.19 27.70 -23.43
C ALA A 128 18.15 28.01 -22.35
N ASN A 129 18.59 28.37 -21.14
CA ASN A 129 17.67 28.70 -20.05
C ASN A 129 16.79 29.94 -20.35
N GLU A 130 17.23 30.87 -21.21
CA GLU A 130 16.43 32.06 -21.56
C GLU A 130 15.06 31.71 -22.13
N PHE A 131 14.98 30.70 -23.01
CA PHE A 131 13.72 30.29 -23.60
C PHE A 131 13.08 29.09 -22.87
N LEU A 132 13.88 28.21 -22.27
CA LEU A 132 13.40 27.02 -21.56
C LEU A 132 12.49 27.39 -20.38
N VAL A 133 12.81 28.45 -19.64
CA VAL A 133 11.93 28.93 -18.55
C VAL A 133 10.53 29.19 -19.12
N LYS A 134 10.44 29.95 -20.22
CA LYS A 134 9.16 30.24 -20.87
C LYS A 134 8.43 28.97 -21.31
N TRP A 135 9.12 28.04 -21.96
CA TRP A 135 8.51 26.77 -22.40
C TRP A 135 8.01 25.89 -21.24
N LEU A 136 8.67 25.98 -20.08
CA LEU A 136 8.32 25.17 -18.91
C LEU A 136 7.36 25.89 -17.94
N THR A 137 7.07 27.19 -18.14
CA THR A 137 6.13 27.95 -17.31
C THR A 137 4.86 28.38 -18.05
N ASP A 138 4.90 28.55 -19.38
CA ASP A 138 3.72 28.92 -20.16
C ASP A 138 2.79 27.73 -20.39
N GLU A 139 1.50 27.91 -20.07
CA GLU A 139 0.50 26.83 -20.10
C GLU A 139 0.38 26.14 -21.47
N LYS A 140 0.51 26.88 -22.58
CA LYS A 140 0.32 26.33 -23.95
C LYS A 140 1.50 25.47 -24.36
N THR A 141 2.72 25.96 -24.14
CA THR A 141 3.95 25.23 -24.46
C THR A 141 4.16 24.06 -23.51
N LEU A 142 3.90 24.25 -22.22
CA LEU A 142 3.97 23.19 -21.21
C LEU A 142 3.04 22.03 -21.57
N LYS A 143 1.78 22.29 -21.96
CA LYS A 143 0.84 21.25 -22.41
C LYS A 143 1.36 20.38 -23.56
N ILE A 144 2.16 20.95 -24.46
CA ILE A 144 2.78 20.20 -25.57
C ILE A 144 3.96 19.37 -25.03
N ILE A 145 4.83 19.98 -24.23
CA ILE A 145 6.01 19.33 -23.66
C ILE A 145 5.65 18.19 -22.70
N THR A 146 4.58 18.32 -21.94
CA THR A 146 4.12 17.31 -20.97
C THR A 146 3.06 16.39 -21.53
N ASN A 147 2.81 16.43 -22.85
CA ASN A 147 1.87 15.50 -23.46
C ASN A 147 2.46 14.07 -23.41
N PRO A 148 1.79 13.10 -22.76
CA PRO A 148 2.28 11.73 -22.62
C PRO A 148 2.32 10.98 -23.95
N SER A 149 1.61 11.48 -24.98
CA SER A 149 1.61 10.87 -26.31
C SER A 149 2.96 11.00 -26.99
N TYR A 150 3.74 12.04 -26.69
CA TYR A 150 5.03 12.25 -27.33
C TYR A 150 6.14 11.51 -26.59
N ILE A 151 6.86 10.69 -27.34
CA ILE A 151 8.00 9.89 -26.87
C ILE A 151 9.21 10.06 -27.78
N LEU A 152 9.02 10.65 -28.97
CA LEU A 152 10.07 10.94 -29.96
C LEU A 152 10.23 12.46 -30.09
N CYS A 153 11.46 12.93 -30.27
CA CYS A 153 11.74 14.33 -30.53
C CYS A 153 12.88 14.54 -31.54
N GLY A 154 12.89 15.72 -32.15
CA GLY A 154 14.05 16.26 -32.85
C GLY A 154 14.26 17.70 -32.41
N ILE A 155 15.50 18.07 -32.12
CA ILE A 155 15.86 19.45 -31.77
C ILE A 155 16.86 19.92 -32.81
N GLY A 156 16.52 21.00 -33.48
CA GLY A 156 17.40 21.65 -34.44
C GLY A 156 17.66 23.08 -34.05
N THR A 157 18.91 23.49 -34.19
CA THR A 157 19.34 24.85 -33.90
C THR A 157 20.24 25.40 -34.99
N TYR A 158 20.00 26.67 -35.34
CA TYR A 158 20.80 27.35 -36.34
C TYR A 158 21.00 28.83 -35.99
N PRO A 159 22.24 29.34 -35.95
CA PRO A 159 22.52 30.76 -35.75
C PRO A 159 22.12 31.60 -36.98
N ASP A 160 21.71 32.84 -36.74
CA ASP A 160 21.52 33.82 -37.81
C ASP A 160 22.83 34.21 -38.49
N ALA A 161 22.72 34.92 -39.62
CA ALA A 161 23.88 35.35 -40.40
C ALA A 161 24.87 36.21 -39.60
N ASP A 162 24.36 37.00 -38.66
CA ASP A 162 25.15 37.88 -37.77
C ASP A 162 25.73 37.15 -36.55
N ARG A 163 25.44 35.86 -36.36
CA ARG A 163 25.83 35.05 -35.19
C ARG A 163 25.39 35.66 -33.85
N LYS A 164 24.32 36.45 -33.84
CA LYS A 164 23.78 37.11 -32.63
C LYS A 164 22.69 36.28 -31.98
N LYS A 165 21.91 35.55 -32.77
CA LYS A 165 20.76 34.78 -32.29
C LYS A 165 20.82 33.38 -32.86
N ILE A 166 20.27 32.44 -32.11
CA ILE A 166 19.95 31.10 -32.61
C ILE A 166 18.45 30.92 -32.69
N TYR A 167 18.03 30.26 -33.76
CA TYR A 167 16.67 29.80 -33.98
C TYR A 167 16.59 28.33 -33.61
N ILE A 168 15.54 27.96 -32.89
CA ILE A 168 15.35 26.65 -32.30
C ILE A 168 14.03 26.08 -32.82
N SER A 169 14.07 24.82 -33.25
CA SER A 169 12.89 24.01 -33.54
C SER A 169 12.95 22.76 -32.66
N LEU A 170 11.88 22.51 -31.89
CA LEU A 170 11.63 21.26 -31.19
C LEU A 170 10.43 20.58 -31.86
N MET A 171 10.72 19.51 -32.60
CA MET A 171 9.75 18.62 -33.21
C MET A 171 9.41 17.48 -32.24
N LEU A 172 8.13 17.13 -32.10
CA LEU A 172 7.64 16.08 -31.20
C LEU A 172 6.68 15.14 -31.93
N SER A 173 6.80 13.83 -31.68
CA SER A 173 5.93 12.80 -32.25
C SER A 173 5.88 11.53 -31.38
N ASN A 174 5.20 10.50 -31.90
CA ASN A 174 5.12 9.16 -31.34
C ASN A 174 5.41 8.11 -32.43
N TYR A 175 5.21 6.82 -32.13
CA TYR A 175 5.50 5.74 -33.08
C TYR A 175 4.66 5.78 -34.37
N GLN A 176 3.56 6.54 -34.42
CA GLN A 176 2.83 6.79 -35.66
C GLN A 176 3.60 7.71 -36.63
N LEU A 177 4.80 8.18 -36.25
CA LEU A 177 5.75 8.80 -37.16
C LEU A 177 6.19 7.84 -38.27
N TYR A 178 6.40 6.57 -37.94
CA TYR A 178 6.84 5.54 -38.88
C TYR A 178 5.67 5.15 -39.79
N ASN A 179 5.79 5.47 -41.08
CA ASN A 179 4.67 5.41 -42.04
C ASN A 179 5.02 4.62 -43.31
N GLU A 180 5.99 3.70 -43.21
CA GLU A 180 6.47 2.83 -44.27
C GLU A 180 5.34 1.92 -44.78
N GLY A 181 4.43 1.51 -43.89
CA GLY A 181 3.24 0.72 -44.24
C GLY A 181 2.32 1.39 -45.26
N ALA A 182 2.34 2.71 -45.40
CA ALA A 182 1.41 3.44 -46.27
C ALA A 182 1.57 3.10 -47.76
N VAL A 183 2.79 2.78 -48.21
CA VAL A 183 3.09 2.39 -49.60
C VAL A 183 2.82 0.91 -49.86
N LEU A 184 2.71 0.10 -48.80
CA LEU A 184 2.46 -1.35 -48.89
C LEU A 184 0.97 -1.70 -48.89
N ARG A 185 0.07 -0.71 -48.80
CA ARG A 185 -1.39 -0.97 -48.68
C ARG A 185 -1.99 -1.72 -49.85
N ASP A 186 -1.45 -1.55 -51.05
CA ASP A 186 -1.91 -2.30 -52.23
C ASP A 186 -1.48 -3.79 -52.20
N GLN A 187 -0.63 -4.19 -51.24
CA GLN A 187 -0.26 -5.59 -50.98
C GLN A 187 -1.23 -6.28 -50.02
N LEU A 188 -2.18 -5.56 -49.41
CA LEU A 188 -3.23 -6.16 -48.59
C LEU A 188 -4.20 -6.93 -49.48
N THR A 189 -4.37 -8.22 -49.19
CA THR A 189 -5.44 -9.05 -49.77
C THR A 189 -6.81 -8.66 -49.22
N VAL A 190 -6.83 -8.04 -48.04
CA VAL A 190 -8.03 -7.56 -47.38
C VAL A 190 -8.43 -6.14 -47.83
N PRO A 191 -9.73 -5.80 -47.79
CA PRO A 191 -10.17 -4.46 -48.17
C PRO A 191 -9.54 -3.38 -47.28
N PHE A 192 -9.31 -2.19 -47.85
CA PHE A 192 -8.88 -1.00 -47.09
C PHE A 192 -9.49 0.27 -47.70
N THR A 193 -9.55 1.35 -46.92
CA THR A 193 -10.14 2.60 -47.40
C THR A 193 -9.22 3.34 -48.37
N LYS A 194 -9.65 3.49 -49.64
CA LYS A 194 -8.89 4.24 -50.66
C LYS A 194 -9.11 5.77 -50.60
N LYS A 195 -10.31 6.25 -50.28
CA LYS A 195 -10.68 7.70 -50.26
C LYS A 195 -11.01 8.19 -48.85
N LYS A 196 -10.69 9.45 -48.52
CA LYS A 196 -10.98 10.08 -47.20
C LYS A 196 -12.47 10.29 -46.90
N LYS A 197 -13.37 10.02 -47.86
CA LYS A 197 -14.84 10.21 -47.75
C LYS A 197 -15.28 11.58 -47.21
N GLY A 198 -14.53 12.64 -47.53
CA GLY A 198 -14.81 14.00 -47.08
C GLY A 198 -14.46 14.30 -45.61
N LEU A 199 -13.83 13.34 -44.91
CA LEU A 199 -13.34 13.53 -43.55
C LEU A 199 -11.98 14.24 -43.52
N LYS A 200 -11.81 15.08 -42.51
CA LYS A 200 -10.61 15.88 -42.21
C LYS A 200 -9.88 15.30 -40.99
N PRO A 201 -8.55 15.51 -40.88
CA PRO A 201 -7.78 15.12 -39.70
C PRO A 201 -8.27 15.84 -38.44
N TYR A 202 -7.74 15.47 -37.28
CA TYR A 202 -8.03 16.14 -36.02
C TYR A 202 -7.73 17.65 -36.09
N ASP A 203 -8.62 18.46 -35.51
CA ASP A 203 -8.40 19.89 -35.28
C ASP A 203 -8.67 20.20 -33.81
N ALA A 204 -7.69 20.81 -33.12
CA ALA A 204 -7.77 21.03 -31.68
C ALA A 204 -8.92 21.96 -31.27
N ARG A 205 -9.30 22.93 -32.11
CA ARG A 205 -10.38 23.88 -31.80
C ARG A 205 -11.74 23.22 -31.97
N VAL A 206 -11.93 22.49 -33.06
CA VAL A 206 -13.17 21.74 -33.36
C VAL A 206 -13.38 20.62 -32.33
N CYS A 207 -12.32 19.88 -32.01
CA CYS A 207 -12.39 18.66 -31.22
C CYS A 207 -12.33 18.85 -29.70
N LYS A 208 -12.15 20.08 -29.21
CA LYS A 208 -12.10 20.43 -27.77
C LYS A 208 -13.30 19.91 -26.97
N LYS A 209 -14.47 19.73 -27.61
CA LYS A 209 -15.67 19.18 -26.94
C LYS A 209 -15.52 17.71 -26.58
N CYS A 210 -14.79 16.92 -27.38
CA CYS A 210 -14.52 15.51 -27.09
C CYS A 210 -13.64 15.32 -25.85
N GLU A 211 -12.81 16.32 -25.51
CA GLU A 211 -11.98 16.30 -24.29
C GLU A 211 -12.80 16.49 -23.01
N LYS A 212 -14.05 16.96 -23.12
CA LYS A 212 -14.96 17.13 -21.97
C LYS A 212 -15.86 15.91 -21.72
N PHE A 213 -15.86 14.92 -22.61
CA PHE A 213 -16.64 13.71 -22.43
C PHE A 213 -15.81 12.74 -21.58
N ARG A 214 -16.23 12.53 -20.33
CA ARG A 214 -15.60 11.57 -19.44
C ARG A 214 -15.79 10.16 -20.01
N ASN A 215 -14.69 9.42 -20.17
CA ASN A 215 -14.69 8.04 -20.68
C ASN A 215 -15.28 7.91 -22.07
N ILE A 216 -14.91 8.80 -22.99
CA ILE A 216 -15.40 8.72 -24.37
C ILE A 216 -15.04 7.37 -25.03
N GLU A 217 -13.99 6.72 -24.53
CA GLU A 217 -13.50 5.41 -24.94
C GLU A 217 -14.53 4.30 -24.74
N SER A 218 -15.38 4.37 -23.70
CA SER A 218 -16.41 3.34 -23.45
C SER A 218 -17.51 3.34 -24.50
N LEU A 219 -17.67 4.41 -25.30
CA LEU A 219 -18.62 4.41 -26.41
C LEU A 219 -18.31 3.31 -27.43
N GLN A 220 -17.05 2.88 -27.56
CA GLN A 220 -16.70 1.81 -28.49
C GLN A 220 -17.41 0.49 -28.13
N GLU A 221 -17.64 0.21 -26.84
CA GLU A 221 -18.32 -1.01 -26.35
C GLU A 221 -19.77 -1.12 -26.86
N GLY A 222 -20.33 0.01 -27.34
CA GLY A 222 -21.63 0.06 -28.01
C GLY A 222 -21.67 -0.57 -29.40
N LEU A 223 -20.51 -0.85 -30.03
CA LEU A 223 -20.46 -1.45 -31.36
C LEU A 223 -20.62 -2.97 -31.31
N TYR A 224 -21.53 -3.50 -32.12
CA TYR A 224 -21.71 -4.94 -32.27
C TYR A 224 -22.16 -5.30 -33.70
N VAL A 225 -21.99 -6.57 -34.09
CA VAL A 225 -22.42 -7.08 -35.39
C VAL A 225 -23.53 -8.12 -35.20
N LYS A 226 -24.60 -8.00 -35.98
CA LYS A 226 -25.70 -8.97 -36.05
C LYS A 226 -26.15 -9.08 -37.50
N ASP A 227 -26.25 -10.30 -38.01
CA ASP A 227 -26.69 -10.59 -39.39
C ASP A 227 -25.91 -9.80 -40.46
N ASN A 228 -24.57 -9.74 -40.33
CA ASN A 228 -23.66 -8.95 -41.18
C ASN A 228 -23.95 -7.42 -41.21
N MET A 229 -24.66 -6.92 -40.22
CA MET A 229 -24.93 -5.49 -40.02
C MET A 229 -24.24 -5.00 -38.75
N ILE A 230 -23.59 -3.85 -38.85
CA ILE A 230 -22.93 -3.16 -37.73
C ILE A 230 -23.96 -2.26 -37.06
N TYR A 231 -24.11 -2.42 -35.76
CA TYR A 231 -24.97 -1.62 -34.90
C TYR A 231 -24.14 -0.81 -33.90
N PHE A 232 -24.74 0.27 -33.41
CA PHE A 232 -24.22 1.07 -32.32
C PHE A 232 -25.33 1.26 -31.29
N LYS A 233 -25.03 0.98 -30.02
CA LYS A 233 -25.91 1.24 -28.88
C LYS A 233 -25.25 2.09 -27.80
N THR A 234 -26.02 2.92 -27.11
CA THR A 234 -25.57 3.65 -25.93
C THR A 234 -26.73 3.98 -25.01
N ASP A 235 -26.52 3.86 -23.70
CA ASP A 235 -27.50 4.26 -22.68
C ASP A 235 -27.38 5.73 -22.28
N ASN A 236 -26.41 6.47 -22.86
CA ASN A 236 -26.10 7.85 -22.50
C ASN A 236 -26.21 8.80 -23.71
N LEU A 237 -27.34 8.73 -24.41
CA LEU A 237 -27.64 9.55 -25.59
C LEU A 237 -27.51 11.05 -25.30
N GLN A 238 -27.82 11.47 -24.07
CA GLN A 238 -27.72 12.87 -23.67
C GLN A 238 -26.28 13.39 -23.66
N GLN A 239 -25.31 12.60 -23.19
CA GLN A 239 -23.90 12.97 -23.29
C GLN A 239 -23.41 12.92 -24.73
N LEU A 240 -23.84 11.93 -25.52
CA LEU A 240 -23.48 11.85 -26.94
C LEU A 240 -23.95 13.10 -27.71
N LYS A 241 -25.17 13.59 -27.45
CA LYS A 241 -25.71 14.84 -28.01
C LYS A 241 -24.94 16.10 -27.57
N LYS A 242 -24.25 16.07 -26.42
CA LYS A 242 -23.39 17.20 -26.00
C LYS A 242 -22.13 17.30 -26.85
N VAL A 243 -21.64 16.17 -27.39
CA VAL A 243 -20.48 16.10 -28.30
C VAL A 243 -20.90 16.31 -29.75
N LEU A 244 -21.92 15.59 -30.22
CA LEU A 244 -22.46 15.66 -31.58
C LEU A 244 -23.61 16.65 -31.63
N LYS A 245 -23.29 17.94 -31.70
CA LYS A 245 -24.29 19.01 -31.64
C LYS A 245 -24.86 19.32 -33.01
N ASP A 246 -24.02 19.33 -34.03
CA ASP A 246 -24.44 19.76 -35.36
C ASP A 246 -25.13 18.61 -36.10
N PRO A 247 -26.16 18.89 -36.92
CA PRO A 247 -26.92 17.84 -37.63
C PRO A 247 -26.08 16.87 -38.47
N ALA A 248 -24.91 17.34 -38.92
CA ALA A 248 -23.96 16.60 -39.72
C ALA A 248 -22.88 15.87 -38.91
N ASP A 249 -22.75 16.15 -37.61
CA ASP A 249 -21.88 15.41 -36.70
C ASP A 249 -22.35 13.96 -36.61
N GLY A 250 -21.45 13.04 -36.28
CA GLY A 250 -21.81 11.63 -36.28
C GLY A 250 -20.68 10.69 -35.93
N ILE A 251 -20.93 9.42 -36.20
CA ILE A 251 -19.96 8.35 -36.02
C ILE A 251 -19.58 7.71 -37.35
N VAL A 252 -18.38 7.13 -37.39
CA VAL A 252 -17.90 6.24 -38.46
C VAL A 252 -17.32 5.01 -37.77
N VAL A 253 -17.50 3.84 -38.37
CA VAL A 253 -16.85 2.61 -37.91
C VAL A 253 -15.67 2.32 -38.83
N ASP A 254 -14.50 2.11 -38.25
CA ASP A 254 -13.26 1.76 -38.94
C ASP A 254 -12.89 0.32 -38.59
N ILE A 255 -13.05 -0.58 -39.57
CA ILE A 255 -12.83 -2.01 -39.39
C ILE A 255 -11.34 -2.30 -39.63
N VAL A 256 -10.63 -2.69 -38.58
CA VAL A 256 -9.19 -2.99 -38.56
C VAL A 256 -8.98 -4.49 -38.63
N GLN A 257 -8.01 -4.92 -39.43
CA GLN A 257 -7.82 -6.34 -39.76
C GLN A 257 -6.43 -6.87 -39.33
N PRO A 258 -6.32 -8.14 -38.91
CA PRO A 258 -5.07 -8.76 -38.46
C PRO A 258 -3.95 -8.76 -39.51
N GLU A 259 -4.29 -8.83 -40.79
CA GLU A 259 -3.36 -8.83 -41.91
C GLU A 259 -2.52 -7.54 -41.96
N GLN A 260 -2.99 -6.47 -41.32
CA GLN A 260 -2.27 -5.21 -41.19
C GLN A 260 -1.14 -5.25 -40.16
N TYR A 261 -1.11 -6.23 -39.25
CA TYR A 261 -0.19 -6.30 -38.09
C TYR A 261 0.61 -7.62 -38.04
N GLN A 262 0.88 -8.21 -39.20
CA GLN A 262 1.64 -9.46 -39.29
C GLN A 262 3.07 -9.32 -38.74
N CYS A 263 3.62 -10.42 -38.23
CA CYS A 263 4.92 -10.46 -37.55
C CYS A 263 6.12 -10.51 -38.50
N ASP A 264 5.91 -10.93 -39.74
CA ASP A 264 6.93 -11.11 -40.78
C ASP A 264 7.26 -9.83 -41.56
N ARG A 265 6.58 -8.71 -41.25
CA ARG A 265 6.69 -7.44 -41.97
C ARG A 265 6.30 -6.26 -41.09
N GLU A 266 6.55 -5.05 -41.59
CA GLU A 266 6.07 -3.82 -40.96
C GLU A 266 4.54 -3.73 -40.94
N ASN A 267 3.99 -2.97 -39.99
CA ASN A 267 2.54 -2.75 -39.94
C ASN A 267 2.08 -2.02 -41.21
N ILE A 268 1.11 -2.59 -41.93
CA ILE A 268 0.55 -1.99 -43.15
C ILE A 268 -0.60 -1.05 -42.76
N VAL A 269 -0.23 0.13 -42.27
CA VAL A 269 -1.12 1.22 -41.86
C VAL A 269 -0.62 2.54 -42.44
N ASP A 270 -1.54 3.42 -42.84
CA ASP A 270 -1.23 4.77 -43.32
C ASP A 270 -1.66 5.80 -42.28
N PHE A 271 -0.74 6.20 -41.41
CA PHE A 271 -0.96 7.13 -40.31
C PHE A 271 -1.23 8.57 -40.76
N ASN A 272 -1.04 8.89 -42.05
CA ASN A 272 -1.51 10.15 -42.66
C ASN A 272 -3.01 10.15 -42.93
N ARG A 273 -3.68 9.00 -42.80
CA ARG A 273 -5.13 8.90 -42.86
C ARG A 273 -5.75 9.07 -41.49
N VAL A 274 -7.04 9.36 -41.53
CA VAL A 274 -7.87 9.53 -40.33
C VAL A 274 -8.31 8.19 -39.73
N ASN A 275 -8.06 7.10 -40.45
CA ASN A 275 -8.53 5.76 -40.18
C ASN A 275 -7.39 4.77 -40.46
N LYS A 276 -7.48 3.58 -39.88
CA LYS A 276 -6.47 2.52 -39.99
C LYS A 276 -6.88 1.43 -40.97
N GLY A 277 -8.17 1.08 -41.07
CA GLY A 277 -8.66 -0.02 -41.91
C GLY A 277 -9.73 0.39 -42.93
N VAL A 278 -10.90 -0.24 -42.86
CA VAL A 278 -12.04 0.02 -43.76
C VAL A 278 -13.09 0.85 -43.03
N MET A 279 -13.28 2.09 -43.45
CA MET A 279 -14.32 2.95 -42.90
C MET A 279 -15.68 2.63 -43.50
N THR A 280 -16.73 2.72 -42.70
CA THR A 280 -18.12 2.82 -43.16
C THR A 280 -18.43 4.24 -43.69
N LYS A 281 -19.68 4.52 -44.05
CA LYS A 281 -20.13 5.90 -44.31
C LYS A 281 -20.46 6.57 -42.96
N ARG A 282 -20.29 7.89 -42.87
CA ARG A 282 -20.69 8.65 -41.68
C ARG A 282 -22.18 8.50 -41.41
N MET A 283 -22.51 8.04 -40.21
CA MET A 283 -23.86 8.00 -39.67
C MET A 283 -24.07 9.23 -38.78
N SER A 284 -24.83 10.20 -39.26
CA SER A 284 -25.01 11.48 -38.56
C SER A 284 -25.96 11.35 -37.37
N ILE A 285 -25.82 12.23 -36.37
CA ILE A 285 -26.67 12.23 -35.17
C ILE A 285 -28.15 12.32 -35.52
N VAL A 286 -28.54 13.13 -36.51
CA VAL A 286 -29.93 13.19 -36.98
C VAL A 286 -30.40 11.83 -37.51
N LYS A 287 -29.61 11.18 -38.38
CA LYS A 287 -29.96 9.85 -38.89
C LYS A 287 -29.99 8.79 -37.80
N MET A 288 -29.14 8.90 -36.77
CA MET A 288 -29.16 8.00 -35.62
C MET A 288 -30.46 8.14 -34.83
N LEU A 289 -30.91 9.37 -34.58
CA LEU A 289 -32.15 9.65 -33.87
C LEU A 289 -33.37 9.21 -34.67
N ASP A 290 -33.40 9.48 -35.98
CA ASP A 290 -34.51 9.12 -36.87
C ASP A 290 -34.65 7.59 -37.03
N LYS A 291 -33.55 6.85 -36.92
CA LYS A 291 -33.49 5.40 -37.07
C LYS A 291 -33.26 4.65 -35.75
N ASN A 292 -33.58 5.29 -34.62
CA ASN A 292 -33.46 4.65 -33.32
C ASN A 292 -34.40 3.43 -33.26
N LEU A 293 -33.86 2.26 -32.96
CA LEU A 293 -34.60 1.01 -32.85
C LEU A 293 -35.37 0.90 -31.52
N ILE A 294 -35.04 1.76 -30.55
CA ILE A 294 -35.76 1.86 -29.29
C ILE A 294 -37.06 2.64 -29.53
N THR A 295 -38.20 1.95 -29.43
CA THR A 295 -39.53 2.49 -29.71
C THR A 295 -40.20 3.15 -28.51
N ASP A 296 -39.82 2.77 -27.27
CA ASP A 296 -40.36 3.40 -26.07
C ASP A 296 -39.98 4.89 -26.02
N ARG A 297 -40.98 5.77 -25.82
CA ARG A 297 -40.82 7.22 -25.91
C ARG A 297 -39.99 7.82 -24.77
N LYS A 298 -39.96 7.19 -23.59
CA LYS A 298 -39.17 7.65 -22.45
C LYS A 298 -37.72 7.19 -22.60
N GLU A 299 -37.51 5.93 -22.97
CA GLU A 299 -36.20 5.33 -23.14
C GLU A 299 -35.47 5.87 -24.38
N SER A 300 -36.15 6.06 -25.52
CA SER A 300 -35.57 6.63 -26.74
C SER A 300 -35.01 8.05 -26.57
N LYS A 301 -35.38 8.77 -25.51
CA LYS A 301 -34.78 10.06 -25.14
C LYS A 301 -33.45 9.90 -24.43
N LYS A 302 -33.20 8.77 -23.76
CA LYS A 302 -32.02 8.50 -22.94
C LYS A 302 -31.05 7.53 -23.62
N LYS A 303 -31.58 6.58 -24.39
CA LYS A 303 -30.87 5.48 -25.03
C LYS A 303 -30.98 5.57 -26.55
N LEU A 304 -30.01 4.98 -27.23
CA LEU A 304 -29.95 4.87 -28.68
C LEU A 304 -29.51 3.46 -29.04
N GLU A 305 -30.19 2.85 -29.98
CA GLU A 305 -29.71 1.66 -30.68
C GLU A 305 -30.00 1.83 -32.18
N VAL A 306 -28.99 1.68 -33.03
CA VAL A 306 -29.15 1.99 -34.46
C VAL A 306 -28.25 1.13 -35.33
N MET A 307 -28.78 0.69 -36.48
CA MET A 307 -27.97 0.09 -37.54
C MET A 307 -27.15 1.17 -38.26
N VAL A 308 -25.82 1.04 -38.18
CA VAL A 308 -24.87 2.02 -38.71
C VAL A 308 -24.57 1.76 -40.19
N ALA A 309 -24.20 0.52 -40.53
CA ALA A 309 -23.85 0.11 -41.88
C ALA A 309 -23.81 -1.42 -42.02
N PRO A 310 -23.97 -1.97 -43.23
CA PRO A 310 -23.57 -3.36 -43.50
C PRO A 310 -22.06 -3.53 -43.32
N LEU A 311 -21.65 -4.72 -42.87
CA LEU A 311 -20.23 -5.11 -42.84
C LEU A 311 -19.69 -5.05 -44.28
N PRO A 312 -18.54 -4.40 -44.54
CA PRO A 312 -17.99 -4.29 -45.89
C PRO A 312 -17.73 -5.67 -46.51
N LYS A 313 -18.02 -5.80 -47.82
CA LYS A 313 -17.74 -7.04 -48.56
C LYS A 313 -16.26 -7.40 -48.47
N GLY A 314 -15.96 -8.68 -48.23
CA GLY A 314 -14.60 -9.19 -48.11
C GLY A 314 -13.99 -9.09 -46.71
N ILE A 315 -14.74 -8.60 -45.71
CA ILE A 315 -14.36 -8.70 -44.29
C ILE A 315 -14.91 -10.00 -43.73
N THR A 316 -14.03 -10.81 -43.14
CA THR A 316 -14.37 -12.01 -42.37
C THR A 316 -13.66 -11.96 -41.01
N GLU A 317 -14.25 -12.58 -39.99
CA GLU A 317 -13.58 -12.70 -38.69
C GLU A 317 -12.22 -13.42 -38.83
N PRO A 318 -11.19 -13.04 -38.04
CA PRO A 318 -11.25 -12.05 -36.96
C PRO A 318 -11.02 -10.60 -37.43
N TYR A 319 -11.81 -9.63 -36.94
CA TYR A 319 -11.56 -8.19 -37.12
C TYR A 319 -11.81 -7.37 -35.84
N GLU A 320 -11.36 -6.12 -35.83
CA GLU A 320 -11.68 -5.14 -34.79
C GLU A 320 -12.47 -3.97 -35.36
N MET A 321 -13.38 -3.39 -34.57
CA MET A 321 -14.12 -2.21 -34.95
C MET A 321 -13.71 -1.02 -34.08
N ASN A 322 -13.10 -0.02 -34.69
CA ASN A 322 -12.88 1.24 -34.02
C ASN A 322 -14.10 2.16 -34.19
N LEU A 323 -14.42 2.90 -33.13
CA LEU A 323 -15.42 3.97 -33.18
C LEU A 323 -14.75 5.31 -33.45
N MET A 324 -15.11 5.95 -34.55
CA MET A 324 -14.62 7.28 -34.90
C MET A 324 -15.68 8.34 -34.60
N ILE A 325 -15.33 9.33 -33.79
CA ILE A 325 -16.19 10.48 -33.47
C ILE A 325 -15.88 11.61 -34.45
N VAL A 326 -16.89 12.04 -35.21
CA VAL A 326 -16.75 13.04 -36.27
C VAL A 326 -17.54 14.30 -35.93
N VAL A 327 -16.84 15.42 -35.77
CA VAL A 327 -17.40 16.75 -35.48
C VAL A 327 -16.96 17.72 -36.57
N ASP A 328 -17.89 18.42 -37.22
CA ASP A 328 -17.63 19.31 -38.36
C ASP A 328 -16.67 18.68 -39.40
N LYS A 329 -16.94 17.43 -39.79
CA LYS A 329 -16.14 16.61 -40.72
C LYS A 329 -14.72 16.26 -40.21
N HIS A 330 -14.27 16.72 -39.05
CA HIS A 330 -12.98 16.36 -38.46
C HIS A 330 -13.13 15.09 -37.63
N VAL A 331 -12.17 14.17 -37.75
CA VAL A 331 -12.10 12.98 -36.90
C VAL A 331 -11.45 13.37 -35.59
N CYS A 332 -12.27 13.49 -34.55
CA CYS A 332 -11.85 13.99 -33.23
C CYS A 332 -11.35 12.89 -32.30
N ARG A 333 -11.85 11.66 -32.49
CA ARG A 333 -11.38 10.45 -31.82
C ARG A 333 -11.44 9.27 -32.79
N ASN A 334 -10.50 8.34 -32.67
CA ASN A 334 -10.52 7.03 -33.31
C ASN A 334 -10.24 6.02 -32.17
N ILE A 335 -11.30 5.40 -31.67
CA ILE A 335 -11.32 4.67 -30.40
C ILE A 335 -11.28 3.18 -30.73
N CYS A 336 -10.20 2.50 -30.36
CA CYS A 336 -10.10 1.04 -30.44
C CYS A 336 -10.88 0.37 -29.31
N LYS A 337 -11.09 -0.94 -29.42
CA LYS A 337 -11.77 -1.71 -28.39
C LYS A 337 -10.99 -1.67 -27.08
N PRO A 338 -11.57 -1.09 -26.00
CA PRO A 338 -10.90 -1.07 -24.72
C PRO A 338 -11.10 -2.41 -24.00
N PHE A 339 -10.27 -2.67 -22.99
CA PHE A 339 -10.23 -3.92 -22.25
C PHE A 339 -9.99 -3.69 -20.77
N ILE A 340 -10.84 -4.24 -19.91
CA ILE A 340 -10.63 -4.32 -18.46
C ILE A 340 -10.45 -5.77 -18.09
N ASN A 341 -9.40 -6.03 -17.31
CA ASN A 341 -9.24 -7.29 -16.61
C ASN A 341 -9.92 -7.14 -15.25
N GLU A 342 -11.09 -7.77 -15.07
CA GLU A 342 -11.76 -7.84 -13.75
C GLU A 342 -11.05 -8.87 -12.87
N GLY A 343 -9.78 -8.60 -12.55
CA GLY A 343 -9.04 -9.35 -11.55
C GLY A 343 -9.56 -8.96 -10.16
N GLY A 344 -10.54 -9.71 -9.66
CA GLY A 344 -11.01 -9.60 -8.29
C GLY A 344 -9.87 -9.93 -7.33
N ILE A 345 -9.23 -8.91 -6.78
CA ILE A 345 -8.22 -9.11 -5.72
C ILE A 345 -8.94 -9.01 -4.39
N VAL A 346 -8.92 -10.13 -3.66
CA VAL A 346 -9.20 -10.16 -2.23
C VAL A 346 -7.99 -9.52 -1.54
N TYR A 347 -8.29 -8.55 -0.68
CA TYR A 347 -7.33 -7.78 0.10
C TYR A 347 -6.44 -8.70 0.96
N VAL A 348 -5.12 -8.52 0.91
CA VAL A 348 -4.16 -9.31 1.72
C VAL A 348 -3.20 -8.41 2.51
N ASP A 349 -3.62 -7.20 2.89
CA ASP A 349 -2.85 -6.43 3.87
C ASP A 349 -3.81 -5.79 4.86
N ALA A 350 -4.33 -6.61 5.78
CA ALA A 350 -5.33 -6.23 6.76
C ALA A 350 -4.89 -4.98 7.54
N LEU A 351 -5.78 -3.99 7.67
CA LEU A 351 -5.60 -2.98 8.70
C LEU A 351 -5.53 -3.70 10.05
N GLU A 352 -4.42 -3.55 10.77
CA GLU A 352 -4.25 -4.22 12.05
C GLU A 352 -4.78 -3.37 13.20
N LEU A 353 -5.25 -4.05 14.25
CA LEU A 353 -5.54 -3.41 15.52
C LEU A 353 -4.25 -2.85 16.12
N LEU A 354 -4.37 -1.74 16.85
CA LEU A 354 -3.26 -1.11 17.54
C LEU A 354 -3.17 -1.62 18.98
N ALA A 355 -1.94 -1.81 19.45
CA ALA A 355 -1.64 -1.94 20.87
C ALA A 355 -1.24 -0.57 21.45
N ASP A 356 -1.72 -0.27 22.65
CA ASP A 356 -1.34 0.91 23.42
C ASP A 356 0.06 0.74 24.00
N THR A 357 1.06 1.07 23.20
CA THR A 357 2.47 0.87 23.52
C THR A 357 3.23 2.17 23.71
N VAL A 358 2.60 3.24 24.22
CA VAL A 358 3.30 4.50 24.53
C VAL A 358 3.56 4.61 26.03
N ILE A 359 4.83 4.77 26.42
CA ILE A 359 5.20 5.07 27.82
C ILE A 359 5.43 6.57 27.90
N VAL A 360 4.72 7.23 28.81
CA VAL A 360 4.95 8.63 29.14
C VAL A 360 5.72 8.69 30.45
N GLY A 361 6.93 9.26 30.44
CA GLY A 361 7.73 9.51 31.65
C GLY A 361 8.49 8.32 32.24
N GLY A 362 8.61 7.19 31.53
CA GLY A 362 9.34 5.98 31.99
C GLY A 362 10.40 5.50 31.02
N SER A 363 11.29 4.61 31.49
CA SER A 363 12.35 3.96 30.70
C SER A 363 11.94 2.54 30.25
N ASP A 364 12.68 1.99 29.28
CA ASP A 364 12.54 0.58 28.91
C ASP A 364 12.83 -0.35 30.10
N TYR A 365 12.00 -1.39 30.25
CA TYR A 365 12.19 -2.42 31.27
C TYR A 365 13.25 -3.43 30.85
N ARG A 366 14.10 -3.85 31.81
CA ARG A 366 15.01 -4.99 31.68
C ARG A 366 14.92 -5.82 32.95
N PRO A 367 14.74 -7.15 32.86
CA PRO A 367 14.73 -8.00 34.04
C PRO A 367 16.12 -8.02 34.68
N VAL A 368 16.16 -7.84 35.99
CA VAL A 368 17.37 -7.98 36.82
C VAL A 368 17.06 -8.99 37.92
N ALA A 369 18.00 -9.89 38.21
CA ALA A 369 17.86 -10.87 39.28
C ALA A 369 17.92 -10.13 40.62
N GLU A 370 16.75 -9.93 41.22
CA GLU A 370 16.61 -9.26 42.51
C GLU A 370 16.76 -10.26 43.68
N GLU A 371 17.08 -9.71 44.84
CA GLU A 371 17.07 -10.44 46.11
C GLU A 371 15.85 -10.00 46.92
N SER A 372 15.24 -10.93 47.63
CA SER A 372 14.04 -10.69 48.42
C SER A 372 14.03 -11.54 49.68
N THR A 373 13.34 -11.07 50.72
CA THR A 373 13.10 -11.84 51.94
C THR A 373 11.68 -12.38 51.90
N LEU A 374 11.52 -13.70 51.99
CA LEU A 374 10.24 -14.38 52.04
C LEU A 374 10.01 -14.95 53.44
N THR A 375 8.77 -14.89 53.92
CA THR A 375 8.39 -15.39 55.24
C THR A 375 7.12 -16.22 55.18
N PHE A 376 7.12 -17.39 55.81
CA PHE A 376 5.93 -18.23 55.97
C PHE A 376 6.02 -19.12 57.20
N ARG A 377 4.90 -19.75 57.58
CA ARG A 377 4.80 -20.62 58.76
C ARG A 377 4.42 -22.04 58.36
N ILE A 378 5.12 -23.02 58.93
CA ILE A 378 4.78 -24.45 58.81
C ILE A 378 4.25 -24.93 60.17
N PRO A 379 2.97 -25.29 60.31
CA PRO A 379 2.43 -25.86 61.54
C PRO A 379 3.01 -27.27 61.79
N PHE A 380 3.20 -27.62 63.06
CA PHE A 380 3.68 -28.94 63.45
C PHE A 380 2.53 -29.88 63.82
N GLU A 381 2.46 -31.01 63.15
CA GLU A 381 1.53 -32.10 63.46
C GLU A 381 1.98 -32.90 64.69
N LEU A 382 1.01 -33.47 65.41
CA LEU A 382 1.27 -34.40 66.51
C LEU A 382 2.03 -35.63 65.99
N ASN A 383 3.06 -36.05 66.71
CA ASN A 383 3.92 -37.20 66.40
C ASN A 383 4.72 -37.11 65.09
N LYS A 384 4.71 -35.98 64.38
CA LYS A 384 5.55 -35.73 63.20
C LYS A 384 6.82 -34.98 63.60
N SER A 385 7.98 -35.58 63.34
CA SER A 385 9.30 -34.96 63.55
C SER A 385 10.11 -34.82 62.25
N GLN A 386 9.72 -35.55 61.20
CA GLN A 386 10.36 -35.52 59.89
C GLN A 386 9.43 -34.82 58.88
N TYR A 387 10.01 -33.90 58.11
CA TYR A 387 9.38 -33.16 57.03
C TYR A 387 10.09 -33.51 55.73
N LYS A 388 9.30 -33.90 54.73
CA LYS A 388 9.74 -34.17 53.37
C LYS A 388 9.41 -32.99 52.47
N LYS A 389 9.89 -33.04 51.23
CA LYS A 389 9.61 -32.02 50.21
C LYS A 389 8.11 -31.80 50.04
N GLU A 390 7.33 -32.88 50.00
CA GLU A 390 5.88 -32.86 49.79
C GLU A 390 5.13 -32.13 50.94
N ASP A 391 5.72 -32.09 52.13
CA ASP A 391 5.15 -31.40 53.30
C ASP A 391 5.38 -29.88 53.25
N ILE A 392 6.41 -29.43 52.55
CA ILE A 392 6.82 -28.01 52.48
C ILE A 392 6.30 -27.34 51.20
N ASP A 393 6.23 -28.10 50.11
CA ASP A 393 5.78 -27.64 48.79
C ASP A 393 4.45 -26.84 48.80
N PRO A 394 3.41 -27.21 49.60
CA PRO A 394 2.18 -26.43 49.66
C PRO A 394 2.40 -24.99 50.15
N PHE A 395 3.26 -24.78 51.15
CA PHE A 395 3.55 -23.46 51.71
C PHE A 395 4.35 -22.59 50.75
N LEU A 396 5.32 -23.19 50.04
CA LEU A 396 6.10 -22.48 49.03
C LEU A 396 5.23 -22.08 47.83
N LYS A 397 4.28 -22.92 47.42
CA LYS A 397 3.32 -22.58 46.35
C LYS A 397 2.38 -21.44 46.76
N GLN A 398 2.04 -21.31 48.04
CA GLN A 398 1.20 -20.21 48.54
C GLN A 398 1.88 -18.84 48.42
N LEU A 399 3.21 -18.79 48.39
CA LEU A 399 3.95 -17.55 48.19
C LEU A 399 3.72 -16.94 46.79
N LYS A 400 3.30 -17.75 45.80
CA LYS A 400 3.14 -17.34 44.40
C LYS A 400 4.39 -16.64 43.81
N GLU A 401 5.56 -17.09 44.25
CA GLU A 401 6.85 -16.56 43.82
C GLU A 401 7.41 -17.37 42.62
N PRO A 402 8.14 -16.73 41.69
CA PRO A 402 8.83 -17.41 40.60
C PRO A 402 10.02 -18.24 41.12
N GLU A 403 10.69 -19.00 40.27
CA GLU A 403 11.84 -19.81 40.69
C GLU A 403 12.95 -18.97 41.32
N PHE A 404 13.49 -19.45 42.43
CA PHE A 404 14.54 -18.79 43.22
C PHE A 404 15.47 -19.81 43.87
N ILE A 405 16.66 -19.33 44.23
CA ILE A 405 17.60 -20.03 45.11
C ILE A 405 17.60 -19.38 46.49
N ILE A 406 17.73 -20.18 47.54
CA ILE A 406 17.86 -19.73 48.92
C ILE A 406 19.34 -19.45 49.18
N LYS A 407 19.64 -18.25 49.69
CA LYS A 407 20.99 -17.85 50.11
C LYS A 407 21.24 -18.15 51.58
N ASP A 408 20.27 -17.80 52.40
CA ASP A 408 20.26 -18.06 53.82
C ASP A 408 18.82 -18.19 54.34
N ILE A 409 18.68 -18.93 55.43
CA ILE A 409 17.41 -19.18 56.09
C ILE A 409 17.55 -19.00 57.61
N SER A 410 16.53 -18.41 58.21
CA SER A 410 16.32 -18.36 59.64
C SER A 410 15.02 -19.09 59.98
N ILE A 411 15.10 -20.10 60.85
CA ILE A 411 13.94 -20.86 61.31
C ILE A 411 13.76 -20.66 62.81
N ALA A 412 12.64 -20.05 63.19
CA ALA A 412 12.20 -20.00 64.58
C ALA A 412 11.17 -21.11 64.81
N ALA A 413 11.60 -22.20 65.48
CA ALA A 413 10.76 -23.35 65.76
C ALA A 413 10.16 -23.25 67.16
N TYR A 414 8.83 -23.20 67.21
CA TYR A 414 8.09 -23.06 68.44
C TYR A 414 7.34 -24.34 68.80
N SER A 415 7.38 -24.70 70.08
CA SER A 415 6.41 -25.63 70.66
C SER A 415 5.38 -24.84 71.45
N SER A 416 4.26 -25.50 71.67
CA SER A 416 3.29 -25.02 72.64
C SER A 416 3.88 -25.10 74.06
N VAL A 417 3.22 -24.42 74.99
CA VAL A 417 3.68 -24.21 76.37
C VAL A 417 3.61 -25.47 77.23
N GLU A 418 2.89 -26.52 76.79
CA GLU A 418 2.84 -27.82 77.45
C GLU A 418 4.04 -28.73 77.10
N GLY A 419 4.39 -29.63 78.02
CA GLY A 419 5.41 -30.65 77.81
C GLY A 419 6.69 -30.40 78.59
N ASN A 420 7.69 -31.25 78.39
CA ASN A 420 9.00 -31.11 79.05
C ASN A 420 9.90 -30.20 78.20
N ASP A 421 10.43 -29.13 78.80
CA ASP A 421 11.25 -28.13 78.12
C ASP A 421 12.45 -28.72 77.35
N GLN A 422 13.12 -29.74 77.90
CA GLN A 422 14.27 -30.36 77.26
C GLN A 422 13.85 -31.22 76.06
N ALA A 423 12.76 -31.99 76.20
CA ALA A 423 12.22 -32.79 75.11
C ALA A 423 11.62 -31.92 74.00
N ASN A 424 10.97 -30.81 74.35
CA ASN A 424 10.40 -29.85 73.42
C ASN A 424 11.51 -29.15 72.62
N LYS A 425 12.58 -28.69 73.27
CA LYS A 425 13.73 -28.08 72.58
C LYS A 425 14.40 -29.06 71.60
N GLN A 426 14.61 -30.31 72.02
CA GLN A 426 15.16 -31.35 71.13
C GLN A 426 14.24 -31.62 69.92
N LEU A 427 12.92 -31.70 70.16
CA LEU A 427 11.95 -31.95 69.09
C LEU A 427 11.84 -30.76 68.13
N GLN A 428 11.85 -29.52 68.64
CA GLN A 428 11.87 -28.31 67.80
C GLN A 428 13.12 -28.25 66.92
N GLN A 429 14.28 -28.55 67.50
CA GLN A 429 15.55 -28.61 66.78
C GLN A 429 15.51 -29.66 65.66
N GLN A 430 15.10 -30.89 65.98
CA GLN A 430 14.98 -31.97 65.00
C GLN A 430 14.04 -31.63 63.84
N ARG A 431 12.91 -30.98 64.15
CA ARG A 431 11.94 -30.55 63.14
C ARG A 431 12.51 -29.44 62.24
N ALA A 432 13.15 -28.44 62.83
CA ALA A 432 13.80 -27.37 62.10
C ALA A 432 14.90 -27.91 61.19
N GLU A 433 15.78 -28.78 61.69
CA GLU A 433 16.80 -29.46 60.90
C GLU A 433 16.21 -30.28 59.76
N SER A 434 15.11 -31.01 60.01
CA SER A 434 14.42 -31.75 58.96
C SER A 434 13.87 -30.84 57.86
N ILE A 435 13.35 -29.67 58.22
CA ILE A 435 12.89 -28.66 57.24
C ILE A 435 14.07 -28.09 56.44
N VAL A 436 15.18 -27.74 57.12
CA VAL A 436 16.40 -27.27 56.45
C VAL A 436 16.88 -28.32 55.44
N ASN A 437 16.96 -29.59 55.83
CA ASN A 437 17.40 -30.68 54.95
C ASN A 437 16.48 -30.85 53.74
N ALA A 438 15.17 -30.76 53.93
CA ALA A 438 14.21 -30.84 52.84
C ALA A 438 14.30 -29.64 51.87
N LEU A 439 14.64 -28.44 52.37
CA LEU A 439 14.91 -27.26 51.55
C LEU A 439 16.26 -27.33 50.84
N MET A 440 17.31 -27.83 51.51
CA MET A 440 18.63 -28.07 50.92
C MET A 440 18.54 -29.04 49.73
N ALA A 441 17.76 -30.11 49.85
CA ALA A 441 17.56 -31.08 48.77
C ALA A 441 16.88 -30.50 47.50
N ARG A 442 16.36 -29.26 47.54
CA ARG A 442 15.68 -28.60 46.41
C ARG A 442 16.64 -27.77 45.55
N GLN A 443 17.85 -27.49 46.01
CA GLN A 443 18.86 -26.72 45.27
C GLN A 443 20.23 -27.40 45.31
N LYS A 444 21.12 -27.02 44.38
CA LYS A 444 22.48 -27.59 44.32
C LYS A 444 23.44 -26.91 45.29
N ASP A 445 23.26 -25.62 45.51
CA ASP A 445 24.14 -24.82 46.35
C ASP A 445 23.71 -24.92 47.82
N ASN A 446 24.69 -25.08 48.71
CA ASN A 446 24.44 -25.03 50.15
C ASN A 446 24.11 -23.59 50.59
N PHE A 447 23.25 -23.46 51.60
CA PHE A 447 22.93 -22.18 52.22
C PHE A 447 23.19 -22.23 53.73
N ILE A 448 23.35 -21.06 54.33
CA ILE A 448 23.54 -20.94 55.78
C ILE A 448 22.17 -20.99 56.46
N SER A 449 22.02 -21.81 57.50
CA SER A 449 20.81 -21.88 58.31
C SER A 449 21.07 -21.43 59.74
N ASN A 450 20.18 -20.61 60.28
CA ASN A 450 20.12 -20.26 61.70
C ASN A 450 18.83 -20.84 62.29
N ILE A 451 18.92 -21.61 63.36
CA ILE A 451 17.77 -22.23 64.02
C ILE A 451 17.68 -21.69 65.45
N THR A 452 16.53 -21.13 65.78
CA THR A 452 16.19 -20.70 67.14
C THR A 452 15.00 -21.49 67.65
N THR A 453 15.08 -21.95 68.89
CA THR A 453 14.07 -22.77 69.56
C THR A 453 13.48 -22.00 70.74
N GLY A 454 12.16 -22.09 70.94
CA GLY A 454 11.47 -21.36 72.00
C GLY A 454 10.06 -21.89 72.26
N ASP A 455 9.53 -21.61 73.43
CA ASP A 455 8.12 -21.79 73.74
C ASP A 455 7.30 -20.62 73.18
N ASN A 456 6.08 -20.90 72.74
CA ASN A 456 5.21 -19.87 72.18
C ASN A 456 4.30 -19.22 73.23
N ILE A 457 4.90 -18.74 74.32
CA ILE A 457 4.17 -18.14 75.44
C ILE A 457 3.37 -16.89 75.02
N ASN A 458 3.85 -16.16 74.03
CA ASN A 458 3.19 -14.95 73.53
C ASN A 458 1.88 -15.27 72.80
N ASP A 459 1.89 -16.22 71.85
CA ASP A 459 0.66 -16.63 71.16
C ASP A 459 -0.29 -17.32 72.14
N PHE A 460 0.24 -18.10 73.09
CA PHE A 460 -0.57 -18.68 74.17
C PHE A 460 -1.33 -17.63 74.97
N ASN A 461 -0.61 -16.62 75.48
CA ASN A 461 -1.20 -15.52 76.25
C ASN A 461 -2.25 -14.73 75.45
N ASN A 462 -2.12 -14.66 74.13
CA ASN A 462 -3.11 -14.01 73.28
C ASN A 462 -4.33 -14.89 73.03
N ASP A 463 -4.14 -16.18 72.75
CA ASP A 463 -5.22 -17.09 72.37
C ASP A 463 -6.05 -17.58 73.56
N VAL A 464 -5.52 -17.55 74.79
CA VAL A 464 -6.33 -17.87 75.99
C VAL A 464 -7.24 -16.72 76.44
N LYS A 465 -7.00 -15.48 75.99
CA LYS A 465 -7.84 -14.32 76.33
C LYS A 465 -9.27 -14.53 75.80
N GLY A 466 -10.27 -14.36 76.67
CA GLY A 466 -11.68 -14.58 76.32
C GLY A 466 -12.11 -16.05 76.28
N THR A 467 -11.24 -16.99 76.67
CA THR A 467 -11.57 -18.41 76.87
C THR A 467 -11.71 -18.73 78.36
N GLU A 468 -12.20 -19.93 78.69
CA GLU A 468 -12.22 -20.42 80.09
C GLU A 468 -10.81 -20.52 80.73
N PHE A 469 -9.76 -20.48 79.91
CA PHE A 469 -8.36 -20.53 80.33
C PHE A 469 -7.71 -19.14 80.47
N ALA A 470 -8.49 -18.05 80.40
CA ALA A 470 -7.96 -16.68 80.46
C ALA A 470 -7.13 -16.39 81.72
N HIS A 471 -7.40 -17.09 82.83
CA HIS A 471 -6.63 -17.00 84.08
C HIS A 471 -5.19 -17.54 83.96
N LEU A 472 -4.84 -18.23 82.88
CA LEU A 472 -3.49 -18.68 82.56
C LEU A 472 -2.66 -17.62 81.81
N ALA A 473 -3.29 -16.56 81.31
CA ALA A 473 -2.58 -15.48 80.64
C ALA A 473 -1.62 -14.75 81.60
N GLY A 474 -0.36 -14.62 81.22
CA GLY A 474 0.67 -13.92 82.00
C GLY A 474 1.33 -14.77 83.10
N LYS A 475 0.95 -16.04 83.24
CA LYS A 475 1.68 -17.01 84.07
C LYS A 475 2.98 -17.42 83.39
N SER A 476 3.96 -17.86 84.20
CA SER A 476 5.18 -18.48 83.66
C SER A 476 4.86 -19.82 82.99
N VAL A 477 5.70 -20.24 82.04
CA VAL A 477 5.55 -21.51 81.30
C VAL A 477 5.40 -22.69 82.27
N SER A 478 6.20 -22.74 83.34
CA SER A 478 6.13 -23.81 84.35
C SER A 478 4.81 -23.85 85.12
N GLU A 479 4.23 -22.69 85.46
CA GLU A 479 2.92 -22.62 86.11
C GLU A 479 1.79 -23.09 85.18
N ILE A 480 1.89 -22.76 83.88
CA ILE A 480 0.94 -23.21 82.87
C ILE A 480 1.03 -24.72 82.69
N GLN A 481 2.25 -25.27 82.59
CA GLN A 481 2.49 -26.71 82.49
C GLN A 481 1.93 -27.48 83.70
N GLU A 482 2.16 -26.97 84.91
CA GLU A 482 1.65 -27.56 86.15
C GLU A 482 0.11 -27.55 86.18
N TYR A 483 -0.50 -26.43 85.78
CA TYR A 483 -1.96 -26.31 85.74
C TYR A 483 -2.60 -27.25 84.73
N ILE A 484 -2.04 -27.34 83.50
CA ILE A 484 -2.52 -28.26 82.46
C ILE A 484 -2.44 -29.71 82.92
N SER A 485 -1.33 -30.08 83.60
CA SER A 485 -1.08 -31.44 84.07
C SER A 485 -1.96 -31.83 85.26
N LYS A 486 -2.07 -30.97 86.28
CA LYS A 486 -2.91 -31.24 87.48
C LYS A 486 -4.39 -31.40 87.15
N ASN A 487 -4.89 -30.66 86.16
CA ASN A 487 -6.31 -30.62 85.81
C ASN A 487 -6.67 -31.49 84.59
N ASN A 488 -5.74 -32.28 84.05
CA ASN A 488 -5.92 -33.11 82.85
C ASN A 488 -6.49 -32.34 81.64
N LEU A 489 -6.07 -31.09 81.43
CA LEU A 489 -6.67 -30.18 80.45
C LEU A 489 -6.12 -30.32 79.02
N LYS A 490 -5.14 -31.20 78.80
CA LYS A 490 -4.42 -31.34 77.54
C LYS A 490 -5.35 -31.51 76.32
N GLN A 491 -6.33 -32.42 76.40
CA GLN A 491 -7.28 -32.63 75.30
C GLN A 491 -8.24 -31.44 75.11
N LYS A 492 -8.65 -30.80 76.21
CA LYS A 492 -9.59 -29.66 76.19
C LYS A 492 -8.94 -28.40 75.60
N MET A 493 -7.64 -28.23 75.82
CA MET A 493 -6.85 -27.09 75.34
C MET A 493 -6.21 -27.32 73.97
N GLU A 494 -6.20 -28.55 73.45
CA GLU A 494 -5.60 -28.88 72.14
C GLU A 494 -6.04 -27.95 70.99
N PRO A 495 -7.31 -27.49 70.88
CA PRO A 495 -7.72 -26.55 69.84
C PRO A 495 -6.94 -25.22 69.83
N ILE A 496 -6.40 -24.83 70.99
CA ILE A 496 -5.58 -23.64 71.20
C ILE A 496 -4.10 -24.01 71.05
N LEU A 497 -3.63 -25.02 71.80
CA LEU A 497 -2.22 -25.42 71.86
C LEU A 497 -1.66 -25.85 70.49
N GLN A 498 -2.50 -26.45 69.63
CA GLN A 498 -2.05 -26.86 68.30
C GLN A 498 -1.61 -25.68 67.41
N LYS A 499 -2.18 -24.48 67.62
CA LYS A 499 -1.85 -23.27 66.85
C LYS A 499 -0.48 -22.70 67.23
N HIS A 500 0.04 -23.10 68.38
CA HIS A 500 1.29 -22.61 68.95
C HIS A 500 2.50 -23.44 68.51
N ARG A 501 2.27 -24.57 67.86
CA ARG A 501 3.31 -25.47 67.35
C ARG A 501 3.55 -25.17 65.87
N TYR A 502 4.59 -24.39 65.57
CA TYR A 502 4.97 -24.09 64.19
C TYR A 502 6.44 -23.72 64.05
N ALA A 503 6.97 -23.83 62.84
CA ALA A 503 8.20 -23.18 62.43
C ALA A 503 7.87 -21.91 61.63
N GLU A 504 8.37 -20.76 62.08
CA GLU A 504 8.40 -19.54 61.28
C GLU A 504 9.71 -19.50 60.49
N ILE A 505 9.58 -19.43 59.18
CA ILE A 505 10.69 -19.51 58.25
C ILE A 505 10.84 -18.15 57.59
N THR A 506 12.03 -17.57 57.72
CA THR A 506 12.44 -16.37 56.99
C THR A 506 13.61 -16.75 56.09
N MET A 507 13.48 -16.55 54.78
CA MET A 507 14.52 -16.90 53.81
C MET A 507 14.89 -15.70 52.95
N ASN A 508 16.18 -15.49 52.76
CA ASN A 508 16.69 -14.57 51.76
C ASN A 508 16.93 -15.34 50.47
N VAL A 509 16.24 -14.92 49.41
CA VAL A 509 16.23 -15.61 48.13
C VAL A 509 16.77 -14.70 47.03
N LYS A 510 17.35 -15.33 46.01
CA LYS A 510 17.71 -14.67 44.75
C LYS A 510 16.91 -15.32 43.63
N TYR A 511 16.18 -14.52 42.86
CA TYR A 511 15.37 -15.03 41.76
C TYR A 511 16.22 -15.49 40.60
N GLU A 512 15.82 -16.60 39.99
CA GLU A 512 16.47 -17.13 38.81
C GLU A 512 15.77 -16.60 37.55
N ILE A 513 16.55 -15.98 36.66
CA ILE A 513 16.03 -15.34 35.44
C ILE A 513 16.66 -15.89 34.17
N GLU A 514 17.45 -16.97 34.27
CA GLU A 514 18.11 -17.57 33.11
C GLU A 514 17.16 -18.49 32.31
N GLY A 515 17.31 -18.47 30.98
CA GLY A 515 16.55 -19.32 30.07
C GLY A 515 15.04 -19.15 30.24
N LYS A 516 14.32 -20.27 30.42
CA LYS A 516 12.85 -20.29 30.52
C LYS A 516 12.30 -19.68 31.82
N LYS A 517 13.16 -19.43 32.83
CA LYS A 517 12.74 -18.90 34.14
C LYS A 517 12.42 -17.40 34.08
N GLU A 518 13.00 -16.69 33.11
CA GLU A 518 12.75 -15.25 32.87
C GLU A 518 11.25 -14.96 32.70
N GLU A 519 10.52 -15.81 31.98
CA GLU A 519 9.09 -15.61 31.68
C GLU A 519 8.25 -15.53 32.96
N GLN A 520 8.41 -16.49 33.87
CA GLN A 520 7.68 -16.52 35.14
C GLN A 520 8.05 -15.34 36.02
N TYR A 521 9.33 -14.97 36.05
CA TYR A 521 9.82 -13.82 36.79
C TYR A 521 9.20 -12.51 36.28
N VAL A 522 9.25 -12.27 34.98
CA VAL A 522 8.71 -11.06 34.34
C VAL A 522 7.20 -10.97 34.53
N LEU A 523 6.47 -12.09 34.41
CA LEU A 523 5.03 -12.13 34.68
C LEU A 523 4.69 -11.80 36.14
N SER A 524 5.43 -12.37 37.09
CA SER A 524 5.27 -12.05 38.52
C SER A 524 5.50 -10.55 38.80
N ARG A 525 6.53 -9.96 38.20
CA ARG A 525 6.83 -8.53 38.31
C ARG A 525 5.78 -7.64 37.66
N PHE A 526 5.21 -8.06 36.54
CA PHE A 526 4.04 -7.39 35.93
C PHE A 526 2.85 -7.38 36.90
N ASN A 527 2.45 -8.55 37.41
CA ASN A 527 1.30 -8.66 38.32
C ASN A 527 1.53 -7.90 39.63
N LYS A 528 2.78 -7.86 40.13
CA LYS A 528 3.15 -7.02 41.28
C LYS A 528 2.97 -5.54 40.97
N ALA A 529 3.50 -5.05 39.84
CA ALA A 529 3.35 -3.65 39.44
C ALA A 529 1.88 -3.24 39.30
N VAL A 530 1.03 -4.14 38.78
CA VAL A 530 -0.42 -3.92 38.72
C VAL A 530 -1.04 -3.84 40.12
N ARG A 531 -0.70 -4.76 41.04
CA ARG A 531 -1.19 -4.72 42.44
C ARG A 531 -0.73 -3.46 43.19
N ASP A 532 0.48 -3.00 42.90
CA ASP A 532 1.06 -1.79 43.49
C ASP A 532 0.54 -0.50 42.82
N ASN A 533 -0.37 -0.61 41.83
CA ASN A 533 -0.92 0.49 41.03
C ASN A 533 0.14 1.32 40.28
N ASP A 534 1.31 0.73 39.98
CA ASP A 534 2.39 1.35 39.20
C ASP A 534 2.16 1.06 37.70
N LEU A 535 1.26 1.83 37.10
CA LEU A 535 0.85 1.65 35.70
C LEU A 535 1.99 1.88 34.70
N VAL A 536 2.91 2.80 35.00
CA VAL A 536 4.06 3.10 34.13
C VAL A 536 4.99 1.91 34.07
N LYS A 537 5.32 1.32 35.23
CA LYS A 537 6.15 0.11 35.31
C LYS A 537 5.43 -1.10 34.74
N ALA A 538 4.14 -1.27 35.04
CA ALA A 538 3.33 -2.36 34.49
C ALA A 538 3.33 -2.32 32.95
N LEU A 539 3.12 -1.15 32.35
CA LEU A 539 3.18 -0.98 30.90
C LEU A 539 4.58 -1.24 30.33
N ALA A 540 5.64 -0.78 31.01
CA ALA A 540 7.01 -1.06 30.59
C ALA A 540 7.34 -2.56 30.59
N ILE A 541 6.89 -3.29 31.61
CA ILE A 541 7.01 -4.75 31.68
C ILE A 541 6.15 -5.43 30.61
N GLN A 542 4.91 -4.98 30.41
CA GLN A 542 4.03 -5.54 29.38
C GLN A 542 4.65 -5.39 27.99
N LYS A 543 5.24 -4.24 27.64
CA LYS A 543 5.97 -4.07 26.37
C LYS A 543 7.16 -5.00 26.23
N TYR A 544 7.85 -5.30 27.31
CA TYR A 544 8.92 -6.30 27.28
C TYR A 544 8.36 -7.69 26.94
N ILE A 545 7.24 -8.08 27.57
CA ILE A 545 6.49 -9.30 27.25
C ILE A 545 6.09 -9.31 25.77
N PHE A 546 5.58 -8.20 25.21
CA PHE A 546 5.26 -8.07 23.78
C PHE A 546 6.44 -8.47 22.89
N LYS A 547 7.62 -7.89 23.13
CA LYS A 547 8.82 -8.17 22.33
C LYS A 547 9.19 -9.66 22.37
N LYS A 548 9.16 -10.26 23.57
CA LYS A 548 9.47 -11.68 23.78
C LYS A 548 8.46 -12.62 23.11
N VAL A 549 7.17 -12.31 23.18
CA VAL A 549 6.12 -13.11 22.53
C VAL A 549 6.21 -13.02 21.00
N LEU A 550 6.45 -11.82 20.46
CA LEU A 550 6.63 -11.62 19.01
C LEU A 550 7.82 -12.44 18.47
N ASN A 551 8.92 -12.50 19.24
CA ASN A 551 10.11 -13.27 18.92
C ASN A 551 10.00 -14.79 19.19
N VAL A 552 8.86 -15.28 19.70
CA VAL A 552 8.68 -16.71 20.08
C VAL A 552 9.62 -17.13 21.24
N GLU A 553 10.00 -16.18 22.10
CA GLU A 553 10.81 -16.47 23.29
C GLU A 553 9.94 -16.79 24.50
N TYR A 554 8.73 -16.22 24.60
CA TYR A 554 7.74 -16.46 25.67
C TYR A 554 6.52 -17.22 25.17
N THR A 555 5.92 -18.01 26.07
CA THR A 555 4.71 -18.80 25.83
C THR A 555 3.42 -17.99 26.05
N GLU A 556 2.26 -18.60 25.75
CA GLU A 556 0.93 -18.00 26.00
C GLU A 556 0.69 -17.62 27.46
N ASN A 557 1.37 -18.30 28.40
CA ASN A 557 1.22 -18.05 29.83
C ASN A 557 1.65 -16.63 30.21
N ALA A 558 2.67 -16.07 29.55
CA ALA A 558 3.11 -14.68 29.74
C ALA A 558 2.02 -13.64 29.43
N VAL A 559 1.00 -14.02 28.65
CA VAL A 559 -0.14 -13.17 28.27
C VAL A 559 -1.36 -13.51 29.11
N LEU A 560 -1.74 -14.78 29.18
CA LEU A 560 -2.96 -15.21 29.88
C LEU A 560 -2.87 -15.00 31.40
N GLY A 561 -1.68 -15.21 31.98
CA GLY A 561 -1.42 -15.05 33.41
C GLY A 561 -1.30 -13.60 33.90
N GLN A 562 -1.50 -12.60 33.03
CA GLN A 562 -1.55 -11.19 33.41
C GLN A 562 -2.83 -10.91 34.21
N GLU A 563 -2.69 -10.62 35.50
CA GLU A 563 -3.79 -10.31 36.42
C GLU A 563 -4.06 -8.80 36.39
N ILE A 564 -5.04 -8.36 35.61
CA ILE A 564 -5.35 -6.93 35.41
C ILE A 564 -6.78 -6.64 35.90
N PRO A 565 -6.98 -5.69 36.83
CA PRO A 565 -8.31 -5.26 37.26
C PRO A 565 -9.13 -4.66 36.13
N ASP A 566 -10.44 -4.93 36.12
CA ASP A 566 -11.39 -4.38 35.15
C ASP A 566 -11.84 -2.97 35.55
N LYS A 567 -10.96 -1.98 35.38
CA LYS A 567 -11.23 -0.56 35.70
C LYS A 567 -10.67 0.40 34.64
N PRO A 568 -11.21 1.63 34.50
CA PRO A 568 -10.82 2.58 33.45
C PRO A 568 -9.32 2.87 33.36
N GLU A 569 -8.64 3.01 34.49
CA GLU A 569 -7.20 3.30 34.54
C GLU A 569 -6.32 2.15 34.01
N TYR A 570 -6.86 0.92 33.94
CA TYR A 570 -6.19 -0.27 33.38
C TYR A 570 -6.60 -0.60 31.94
N ALA A 571 -7.52 0.16 31.34
CA ALA A 571 -8.09 -0.15 30.02
C ALA A 571 -7.03 -0.30 28.91
N GLY A 572 -5.95 0.48 28.96
CA GLY A 572 -4.81 0.33 28.03
C GLY A 572 -4.09 -1.01 28.19
N LEU A 573 -3.83 -1.45 29.44
CA LEU A 573 -3.22 -2.76 29.71
C LEU A 573 -4.15 -3.92 29.33
N LEU A 574 -5.46 -3.77 29.53
CA LEU A 574 -6.48 -4.73 29.10
C LEU A 574 -6.55 -4.82 27.57
N MET A 575 -6.52 -3.69 26.86
CA MET A 575 -6.47 -3.64 25.40
C MET A 575 -5.22 -4.34 24.87
N ASN A 576 -4.06 -4.11 25.51
CA ASN A 576 -2.81 -4.78 25.16
C ASN A 576 -2.84 -6.29 25.40
N LYS A 577 -3.41 -6.73 26.53
CA LYS A 577 -3.60 -8.15 26.83
C LYS A 577 -4.50 -8.79 25.78
N LEU A 578 -5.64 -8.15 25.47
CA LEU A 578 -6.57 -8.59 24.44
C LEU A 578 -5.86 -8.72 23.08
N TRP A 579 -5.11 -7.69 22.67
CA TRP A 579 -4.32 -7.65 21.44
C TRP A 579 -3.34 -8.83 21.34
N LEU A 580 -2.54 -9.06 22.38
CA LEU A 580 -1.60 -10.18 22.44
C LEU A 580 -2.29 -11.55 22.39
N SER A 581 -3.42 -11.71 23.09
CA SER A 581 -4.21 -12.93 23.05
C SER A 581 -4.72 -13.22 21.64
N GLY A 582 -5.18 -12.18 20.92
CA GLY A 582 -5.61 -12.29 19.53
C GLY A 582 -4.46 -12.66 18.59
N LEU A 583 -3.27 -12.05 18.76
CA LEU A 583 -2.09 -12.38 17.98
C LEU A 583 -1.61 -13.82 18.21
N LEU A 584 -1.63 -14.31 19.45
CA LEU A 584 -1.30 -15.69 19.77
C LEU A 584 -2.29 -16.67 19.14
N MET A 585 -3.60 -16.36 19.17
CA MET A 585 -4.60 -17.15 18.46
C MET A 585 -4.36 -17.15 16.94
N ASN A 586 -4.08 -16.00 16.32
CA ASN A 586 -3.77 -15.90 14.89
C ASN A 586 -2.46 -16.62 14.49
N LYS A 587 -1.44 -16.60 15.35
CA LYS A 587 -0.14 -17.26 15.12
C LYS A 587 -0.25 -18.79 15.25
N LEU A 588 -1.04 -19.29 16.20
CA LEU A 588 -1.40 -20.72 16.32
C LEU A 588 -2.34 -21.18 15.18
N TRP A 589 -3.21 -20.28 14.70
CA TRP A 589 -4.08 -20.52 13.54
C TRP A 589 -3.30 -20.63 12.21
N LEU A 590 -2.25 -19.81 12.03
CA LEU A 590 -1.37 -19.84 10.86
C LEU A 590 -0.59 -21.15 10.71
N GLU A 591 -0.35 -21.88 11.81
CA GLU A 591 0.27 -23.22 11.76
C GLU A 591 -0.73 -24.33 11.38
N LYS A 592 -2.05 -24.08 11.43
CA LYS A 592 -3.06 -25.14 11.27
C LYS A 592 -3.96 -25.00 10.04
N TYR A 593 -4.43 -23.81 9.65
CA TYR A 593 -5.45 -23.70 8.59
C TYR A 593 -5.41 -22.37 7.82
N LEU A 594 -4.93 -22.43 6.57
CA LEU A 594 -5.27 -21.46 5.52
C LEU A 594 -6.73 -21.67 5.10
N ARG A 595 -7.65 -20.87 5.64
CA ARG A 595 -8.87 -20.38 4.95
C ARG A 595 -9.64 -19.41 5.86
N ASN A 596 -9.85 -18.20 5.34
CA ASN A 596 -10.94 -17.24 5.56
C ASN A 596 -11.72 -17.21 6.89
N GLU A 597 -11.87 -15.96 7.36
CA GLU A 597 -13.02 -15.32 8.03
C GLU A 597 -12.86 -14.94 9.51
N ASP A 598 -12.93 -13.60 9.68
CA ASP A 598 -13.33 -12.74 10.79
C ASP A 598 -12.52 -12.65 12.09
N LEU A 599 -12.19 -11.40 12.45
CA LEU A 599 -12.16 -10.97 13.85
C LEU A 599 -13.51 -11.35 14.44
N ASN A 600 -13.56 -12.43 15.23
CA ASN A 600 -14.79 -12.90 15.87
C ASN A 600 -15.57 -11.74 16.51
N GLU A 601 -16.90 -11.73 16.36
CA GLU A 601 -17.83 -10.76 16.97
C GLU A 601 -17.49 -10.46 18.45
N ASP A 602 -17.11 -11.49 19.22
CA ASP A 602 -16.65 -11.41 20.62
C ASP A 602 -15.45 -10.44 20.83
N TYR A 603 -14.55 -10.33 19.86
CA TYR A 603 -13.36 -9.48 19.97
C TYR A 603 -13.70 -8.00 19.82
N CYS A 604 -14.58 -7.67 18.87
CA CYS A 604 -15.06 -6.30 18.67
C CYS A 604 -16.01 -5.85 19.78
N GLU A 605 -16.78 -6.76 20.38
CA GLU A 605 -17.57 -6.49 21.58
C GLU A 605 -16.69 -6.11 22.77
N ARG A 606 -15.60 -6.86 23.03
CA ARG A 606 -14.65 -6.54 24.11
C ARG A 606 -13.94 -5.20 23.89
N ILE A 607 -13.55 -4.89 22.65
CA ILE A 607 -13.01 -3.56 22.30
C ILE A 607 -14.08 -2.48 22.55
N GLY A 608 -15.34 -2.75 22.22
CA GLY A 608 -16.46 -1.88 22.52
C GLY A 608 -16.61 -1.62 24.02
N ALA A 609 -16.54 -2.64 24.85
CA ALA A 609 -16.58 -2.52 26.31
C ALA A 609 -15.41 -1.67 26.85
N LEU A 610 -14.19 -1.90 26.35
CA LEU A 610 -13.02 -1.10 26.69
C LEU A 610 -13.17 0.37 26.26
N TYR A 611 -13.79 0.62 25.10
CA TYR A 611 -14.06 1.99 24.64
C TYR A 611 -15.09 2.70 25.53
N GLN A 612 -16.14 2.01 25.97
CA GLN A 612 -17.08 2.58 26.94
C GLN A 612 -16.40 2.90 28.28
N MET A 613 -15.44 2.07 28.68
CA MET A 613 -14.69 2.24 29.92
C MET A 613 -13.67 3.39 29.85
N ALA A 614 -12.99 3.56 28.71
CA ALA A 614 -11.95 4.57 28.51
C ALA A 614 -12.01 5.22 27.11
N PRO A 615 -13.03 6.06 26.82
CA PRO A 615 -13.25 6.62 25.49
C PRO A 615 -12.16 7.61 25.03
N GLU A 616 -11.43 8.20 25.98
CA GLU A 616 -10.32 9.13 25.73
C GLU A 616 -9.04 8.42 25.27
N ASN A 617 -8.94 7.09 25.44
CA ASN A 617 -7.80 6.33 24.95
C ASN A 617 -7.87 6.21 23.41
N HIS A 618 -6.99 6.90 22.71
CA HIS A 618 -7.00 6.99 21.26
C HIS A 618 -6.66 5.67 20.54
N TYR A 619 -5.93 4.74 21.18
CA TYR A 619 -5.69 3.39 20.64
C TYR A 619 -6.96 2.54 20.69
N ILE A 620 -7.66 2.56 21.83
CA ILE A 620 -8.94 1.86 21.99
C ILE A 620 -9.98 2.45 21.04
N LYS A 621 -10.07 3.78 20.95
CA LYS A 621 -10.95 4.46 20.01
C LYS A 621 -10.66 4.08 18.55
N PHE A 622 -9.38 4.03 18.15
CA PHE A 622 -9.02 3.57 16.80
C PHE A 622 -9.54 2.15 16.53
N ASN A 623 -9.26 1.21 17.44
CA ASN A 623 -9.68 -0.18 17.31
C ASN A 623 -11.21 -0.32 17.27
N HIS A 624 -11.91 0.44 18.10
CA HIS A 624 -13.37 0.46 18.12
C HIS A 624 -13.96 0.97 16.80
N LEU A 625 -13.43 2.08 16.25
CA LEU A 625 -13.85 2.58 14.94
C LEU A 625 -13.55 1.56 13.84
N TYR A 626 -12.41 0.88 13.89
CA TYR A 626 -12.10 -0.17 12.92
C TYR A 626 -13.11 -1.33 12.98
N CYS A 627 -13.41 -1.83 14.18
CA CYS A 627 -14.46 -2.84 14.38
C CYS A 627 -15.81 -2.41 13.80
N ARG A 628 -16.21 -1.16 14.02
CA ARG A 628 -17.46 -0.62 13.46
C ARG A 628 -17.42 -0.54 11.92
N ILE A 629 -16.27 -0.25 11.31
CA ILE A 629 -16.15 -0.27 9.84
C ILE A 629 -16.37 -1.68 9.27
N LEU A 630 -15.90 -2.70 9.98
CA LEU A 630 -16.08 -4.09 9.58
C LEU A 630 -17.54 -4.53 9.68
N SER A 631 -18.19 -4.28 10.83
CA SER A 631 -19.53 -4.79 11.16
C SER A 631 -20.70 -3.91 10.69
N GLU A 632 -20.56 -2.58 10.69
CA GLU A 632 -21.68 -1.69 10.37
C GLU A 632 -21.91 -1.51 8.87
N THR A 633 -23.16 -1.20 8.52
CA THR A 633 -23.57 -0.76 7.18
C THR A 633 -23.81 0.75 7.16
N PHE A 634 -23.12 1.45 6.25
CA PHE A 634 -23.15 2.91 6.12
C PHE A 634 -24.07 3.33 4.97
N ASN A 635 -25.38 3.14 5.17
CA ASN A 635 -26.42 3.34 4.16
C ASN A 635 -27.16 4.68 4.24
N THR A 636 -26.77 5.59 5.15
CA THR A 636 -27.41 6.90 5.33
C THR A 636 -26.36 7.99 5.58
N ASP A 637 -26.62 9.19 5.09
CA ASP A 637 -25.73 10.36 5.23
C ASP A 637 -25.41 10.69 6.69
N ALA A 638 -26.36 10.48 7.60
CA ALA A 638 -26.17 10.72 9.04
C ALA A 638 -25.12 9.76 9.63
N LYS A 639 -25.23 8.45 9.36
CA LYS A 639 -24.23 7.46 9.79
C LYS A 639 -22.87 7.73 9.17
N ILE A 640 -22.85 8.13 7.91
CA ILE A 640 -21.61 8.44 7.18
C ILE A 640 -20.91 9.65 7.83
N THR A 641 -21.64 10.74 8.00
CA THR A 641 -21.11 11.98 8.57
C THR A 641 -20.62 11.79 10.00
N GLU A 642 -21.35 11.04 10.81
CA GLU A 642 -20.96 10.77 12.20
C GLU A 642 -19.69 9.93 12.29
N MET A 643 -19.58 8.85 11.51
CA MET A 643 -18.36 8.04 11.46
C MET A 643 -17.16 8.86 10.95
N GLN A 644 -17.37 9.67 9.90
CA GLN A 644 -16.33 10.56 9.38
C GLN A 644 -15.83 11.54 10.45
N ARG A 645 -16.72 12.11 11.26
CA ARG A 645 -16.37 13.02 12.37
C ARG A 645 -15.51 12.30 13.41
N GLN A 646 -15.87 11.08 13.77
CA GLN A 646 -15.11 10.28 14.74
C GLN A 646 -13.71 9.93 14.22
N ILE A 647 -13.58 9.48 12.97
CA ILE A 647 -12.28 9.22 12.33
C ILE A 647 -11.46 10.51 12.24
N SER A 648 -12.08 11.64 11.88
CA SER A 648 -11.39 12.92 11.75
C SER A 648 -10.80 13.41 13.08
N SER A 649 -11.47 13.12 14.21
CA SER A 649 -10.96 13.46 15.54
C SER A 649 -9.63 12.78 15.88
N LEU A 650 -9.33 11.62 15.28
CA LEU A 650 -8.06 10.91 15.51
C LEU A 650 -6.84 11.65 14.94
N TYR A 651 -7.01 12.52 13.94
CA TYR A 651 -5.90 13.34 13.42
C TYR A 651 -5.38 14.38 14.41
N ALA A 652 -6.14 14.70 15.45
CA ALA A 652 -5.72 15.59 16.54
C ALA A 652 -5.00 14.85 17.69
N THR A 653 -4.80 13.54 17.56
CA THR A 653 -4.15 12.69 18.59
C THR A 653 -2.66 12.44 18.25
N PRO A 654 -1.88 11.88 19.19
CA PRO A 654 -0.50 11.46 18.91
C PRO A 654 -0.34 10.30 17.90
N LEU A 655 -1.44 9.70 17.43
CA LEU A 655 -1.39 8.66 16.40
C LEU A 655 -0.71 9.18 15.14
N LYS A 656 0.15 8.34 14.55
CA LYS A 656 0.80 8.69 13.28
C LYS A 656 -0.27 8.96 12.23
N ARG A 657 -0.17 10.10 11.54
CA ARG A 657 -1.12 10.49 10.48
C ARG A 657 -1.38 9.38 9.46
N GLY A 658 -0.32 8.68 9.02
CA GLY A 658 -0.45 7.55 8.10
C GLY A 658 -1.28 6.37 8.63
N THR A 659 -1.33 6.16 9.95
CA THR A 659 -2.18 5.15 10.58
C THR A 659 -3.66 5.53 10.49
N VAL A 660 -3.97 6.80 10.77
CA VAL A 660 -5.34 7.34 10.64
C VAL A 660 -5.78 7.43 9.18
N ASP A 661 -4.86 7.80 8.26
CA ASP A 661 -5.11 7.82 6.81
C ASP A 661 -5.60 6.44 6.33
N ARG A 662 -4.98 5.34 6.80
CA ARG A 662 -5.38 3.96 6.43
C ARG A 662 -6.77 3.58 6.94
N LEU A 663 -7.10 3.89 8.19
CA LEU A 663 -8.45 3.68 8.75
C LEU A 663 -9.50 4.44 7.94
N ASN A 664 -9.20 5.70 7.59
CA ASN A 664 -10.11 6.53 6.82
C ASN A 664 -10.30 5.96 5.40
N ILE A 665 -9.25 5.48 4.74
CA ILE A 665 -9.36 4.82 3.43
C ILE A 665 -10.26 3.58 3.52
N GLU A 666 -10.05 2.68 4.48
CA GLU A 666 -10.90 1.49 4.63
C GLU A 666 -12.37 1.86 4.89
N TYR A 667 -12.61 2.91 5.68
CA TYR A 667 -13.93 3.47 5.86
C TYR A 667 -14.54 3.99 4.53
N GLN A 668 -13.81 4.82 3.77
CA GLN A 668 -14.31 5.32 2.48
C GLN A 668 -14.63 4.17 1.51
N VAL A 669 -13.79 3.13 1.48
CA VAL A 669 -14.04 1.93 0.66
C VAL A 669 -15.32 1.21 1.08
N LYS A 670 -15.55 1.04 2.39
CA LYS A 670 -16.78 0.44 2.93
C LYS A 670 -18.01 1.25 2.53
N VAL A 671 -17.94 2.59 2.66
CA VAL A 671 -19.01 3.50 2.22
C VAL A 671 -19.28 3.35 0.73
N ILE A 672 -18.25 3.39 -0.12
CA ILE A 672 -18.39 3.19 -1.57
C ILE A 672 -19.06 1.84 -1.87
N SER A 673 -18.59 0.75 -1.25
CA SER A 673 -19.18 -0.59 -1.47
C SER A 673 -20.65 -0.69 -1.04
N THR A 674 -21.07 0.11 -0.05
CA THR A 674 -22.46 0.17 0.40
C THR A 674 -23.31 1.01 -0.57
N ILE A 675 -22.80 2.18 -0.97
CA ILE A 675 -23.49 3.11 -1.88
C ILE A 675 -23.64 2.51 -3.28
N ASP A 676 -22.64 1.78 -3.77
CA ASP A 676 -22.64 1.15 -5.10
C ASP A 676 -23.73 0.07 -5.25
N THR A 677 -24.31 -0.39 -4.13
CA THR A 677 -25.44 -1.34 -4.10
C THR A 677 -26.80 -0.66 -4.06
N LEU A 678 -26.86 0.67 -3.95
CA LEU A 678 -28.11 1.43 -3.94
C LEU A 678 -28.57 1.76 -5.38
N ASP A 679 -29.88 1.73 -5.63
CA ASP A 679 -30.46 1.99 -6.95
C ASP A 679 -30.32 3.46 -7.42
N GLU A 680 -30.02 4.40 -6.50
CA GLU A 680 -29.86 5.82 -6.80
C GLU A 680 -28.40 6.30 -6.67
N PRO A 681 -27.86 7.07 -7.64
CA PRO A 681 -26.51 7.62 -7.55
C PRO A 681 -26.39 8.65 -6.41
N SER A 682 -25.65 8.32 -5.34
CA SER A 682 -25.41 9.26 -4.24
C SER A 682 -24.34 10.31 -4.60
N PRO A 683 -24.58 11.61 -4.36
CA PRO A 683 -23.56 12.67 -4.47
C PRO A 683 -22.33 12.43 -3.58
N MET A 684 -22.46 11.64 -2.50
CA MET A 684 -21.37 11.31 -1.58
C MET A 684 -20.28 10.44 -2.22
N LEU A 685 -20.60 9.71 -3.29
CA LEU A 685 -19.63 8.86 -3.99
C LEU A 685 -18.42 9.69 -4.48
N LEU A 686 -18.68 10.85 -5.09
CA LEU A 686 -17.61 11.74 -5.55
C LEU A 686 -16.78 12.29 -4.37
N ALA A 687 -17.43 12.63 -3.25
CA ALA A 687 -16.74 13.11 -2.05
C ALA A 687 -15.85 12.02 -1.41
N CYS A 688 -16.30 10.76 -1.40
CA CYS A 688 -15.50 9.62 -0.92
C CYS A 688 -14.26 9.42 -1.80
N LEU A 689 -14.45 9.45 -3.13
CA LEU A 689 -13.36 9.31 -4.10
C LEU A 689 -12.35 10.47 -4.01
N ASP A 690 -12.82 11.70 -3.81
CA ASP A 690 -11.97 12.87 -3.60
C ASP A 690 -11.20 12.80 -2.27
N THR A 691 -11.85 12.28 -1.22
CA THR A 691 -11.21 12.03 0.08
C THR A 691 -10.11 10.99 -0.07
N ILE A 692 -10.39 9.84 -0.67
CA ILE A 692 -9.38 8.82 -0.99
C ILE A 692 -8.23 9.43 -1.79
N ARG A 693 -8.54 10.23 -2.83
CA ARG A 693 -7.53 10.91 -3.65
C ARG A 693 -6.62 11.83 -2.82
N SER A 694 -7.18 12.56 -1.85
CA SER A 694 -6.41 13.45 -0.98
C SER A 694 -5.51 12.68 0.00
N LEU A 695 -5.99 11.56 0.54
CA LEU A 695 -5.25 10.72 1.50
C LEU A 695 -4.14 9.90 0.83
N THR A 696 -4.35 9.52 -0.43
CA THR A 696 -3.41 8.74 -1.24
C THR A 696 -2.39 9.61 -1.98
N GLY A 697 -2.59 10.93 -1.99
CA GLY A 697 -1.68 11.91 -2.55
C GLY A 697 -0.35 11.97 -1.78
N ALA A 698 0.61 11.12 -2.20
CA ALA A 698 2.03 11.17 -1.89
C ALA A 698 2.59 10.32 -0.72
N ARG A 699 2.00 9.18 -0.35
CA ARG A 699 2.61 8.28 0.66
C ARG A 699 2.56 6.82 0.26
N GLU A 700 3.65 6.12 0.58
CA GLU A 700 3.95 4.70 0.36
C GLU A 700 2.71 3.80 0.48
N SER A 701 1.96 3.68 -0.61
CA SER A 701 1.02 2.59 -0.79
C SER A 701 1.83 1.39 -1.28
N ASN A 702 1.62 0.24 -0.66
CA ASN A 702 2.01 -1.02 -1.28
C ASN A 702 1.24 -1.16 -2.61
N TRP A 703 1.76 -1.97 -3.54
CA TRP A 703 1.14 -2.14 -4.85
C TRP A 703 -0.27 -2.75 -4.76
N GLN A 704 -0.56 -3.50 -3.69
CA GLN A 704 -1.86 -4.10 -3.38
C GLN A 704 -2.93 -3.03 -3.19
N ASN A 705 -2.66 -2.02 -2.37
CA ASN A 705 -3.59 -0.92 -2.10
C ASN A 705 -3.80 -0.07 -3.34
N ALA A 706 -2.73 0.19 -4.09
CA ALA A 706 -2.83 0.91 -5.36
C ALA A 706 -3.75 0.17 -6.36
N LEU A 707 -3.63 -1.15 -6.45
CA LEU A 707 -4.44 -1.97 -7.35
C LEU A 707 -5.90 -2.11 -6.88
N LYS A 708 -6.17 -2.24 -5.58
CA LYS A 708 -7.52 -2.19 -5.00
C LYS A 708 -8.21 -0.86 -5.31
N LEU A 709 -7.51 0.25 -5.05
CA LEU A 709 -8.02 1.57 -5.35
C LEU A 709 -8.25 1.74 -6.84
N ALA A 710 -7.29 1.34 -7.68
CA ALA A 710 -7.47 1.34 -9.12
C ALA A 710 -8.74 0.60 -9.52
N ASN A 711 -8.99 -0.61 -9.00
CA ASN A 711 -10.20 -1.38 -9.26
C ASN A 711 -11.49 -0.62 -8.88
N ILE A 712 -11.51 0.09 -7.75
CA ILE A 712 -12.65 0.93 -7.36
C ILE A 712 -12.86 2.05 -8.38
N PHE A 713 -11.79 2.75 -8.74
CA PHE A 713 -11.86 3.81 -9.75
C PHE A 713 -12.29 3.26 -11.12
N MET A 714 -11.84 2.06 -11.52
CA MET A 714 -12.29 1.39 -12.75
C MET A 714 -13.79 1.12 -12.74
N LYS A 715 -14.34 0.57 -11.64
CA LYS A 715 -15.78 0.32 -11.51
C LYS A 715 -16.61 1.60 -11.65
N GLN A 716 -16.06 2.71 -11.17
CA GLN A 716 -16.66 4.04 -11.29
C GLN A 716 -16.33 4.75 -12.62
N GLY A 717 -15.66 4.04 -13.54
CA GLY A 717 -15.24 4.53 -14.84
C GLY A 717 -14.07 5.52 -14.82
N ASP A 718 -13.41 5.81 -13.70
CA ASP A 718 -12.28 6.74 -13.63
C ASP A 718 -10.95 6.06 -14.03
N TYR A 719 -10.84 5.70 -15.32
CA TYR A 719 -9.70 4.93 -15.83
C TYR A 719 -8.37 5.69 -15.78
N GLU A 720 -8.38 7.01 -15.97
CA GLU A 720 -7.17 7.83 -15.88
C GLU A 720 -6.60 7.83 -14.46
N PHE A 721 -7.47 7.97 -13.45
CA PHE A 721 -7.02 7.93 -12.06
C PHE A 721 -6.61 6.51 -11.65
N ALA A 722 -7.36 5.49 -12.07
CA ALA A 722 -6.99 4.09 -11.86
C ALA A 722 -5.58 3.80 -12.40
N LEU A 723 -5.29 4.24 -13.64
CA LEU A 723 -3.96 4.10 -14.23
C LEU A 723 -2.90 4.83 -13.41
N LYS A 724 -3.16 6.07 -12.99
CA LYS A 724 -2.23 6.87 -12.17
C LYS A 724 -1.86 6.18 -10.85
N MET A 725 -2.78 5.42 -10.26
CA MET A 725 -2.52 4.67 -9.02
C MET A 725 -1.50 3.55 -9.22
N ILE A 726 -1.57 2.82 -10.33
CA ILE A 726 -0.75 1.63 -10.56
C ILE A 726 0.50 1.87 -11.43
N ASP A 727 0.54 2.95 -12.22
CA ASP A 727 1.68 3.35 -13.08
C ASP A 727 3.03 3.36 -12.33
N PRO A 728 3.15 3.90 -11.09
CA PRO A 728 4.43 3.90 -10.36
C PRO A 728 4.96 2.50 -10.03
N PHE A 729 4.10 1.49 -9.97
CA PHE A 729 4.45 0.14 -9.52
C PHE A 729 4.92 -0.77 -10.66
N VAL A 730 4.69 -0.39 -11.92
CA VAL A 730 5.09 -1.18 -13.10
C VAL A 730 6.59 -1.47 -13.12
N GLY A 731 7.41 -0.57 -12.58
CA GLY A 731 8.88 -0.68 -12.52
C GLY A 731 9.44 -1.42 -11.30
N ASN A 732 8.64 -1.77 -10.29
CA ASN A 732 9.16 -2.33 -9.02
C ASN A 732 9.87 -3.68 -9.20
N LYS A 733 10.83 -4.05 -8.35
CA LYS A 733 11.57 -5.32 -8.48
C LYS A 733 10.65 -6.55 -8.49
N HIS A 734 9.64 -6.56 -7.61
CA HIS A 734 8.60 -7.57 -7.55
C HIS A 734 7.25 -6.92 -7.87
N VAL A 735 6.63 -7.31 -8.97
CA VAL A 735 5.31 -6.83 -9.39
C VAL A 735 4.40 -8.02 -9.54
N PHE A 736 3.22 -7.93 -8.95
CA PHE A 736 2.20 -8.96 -9.04
C PHE A 736 1.62 -9.04 -10.45
N GLU A 737 1.33 -10.26 -10.90
CA GLU A 737 0.81 -10.53 -12.24
C GLU A 737 -0.42 -9.66 -12.54
N GLU A 738 -1.45 -9.67 -11.69
CA GLU A 738 -2.68 -8.91 -11.95
C GLU A 738 -2.43 -7.41 -12.08
N LEU A 739 -1.43 -6.83 -11.41
CA LEU A 739 -1.12 -5.41 -11.58
C LEU A 739 -0.71 -5.11 -13.02
N LEU A 740 0.16 -5.96 -13.59
CA LEU A 740 0.65 -5.80 -14.96
C LEU A 740 -0.50 -5.96 -15.98
N PHE A 741 -1.33 -6.99 -15.81
CA PHE A 741 -2.45 -7.25 -16.72
C PHE A 741 -3.54 -6.17 -16.63
N THR A 742 -3.84 -5.69 -15.42
CA THR A 742 -4.76 -4.55 -15.22
C THR A 742 -4.18 -3.26 -15.82
N TYR A 743 -2.89 -2.98 -15.64
CA TYR A 743 -2.22 -1.83 -16.26
C TYR A 743 -2.29 -1.88 -17.80
N ILE A 744 -1.99 -3.04 -18.40
CA ILE A 744 -2.05 -3.25 -19.85
C ILE A 744 -3.47 -3.00 -20.37
N GLY A 745 -4.49 -3.53 -19.68
CA GLY A 745 -5.89 -3.27 -20.01
C GLY A 745 -6.25 -1.79 -19.92
N LEU A 746 -5.94 -1.13 -18.81
CA LEU A 746 -6.23 0.29 -18.59
C LEU A 746 -5.60 1.22 -19.62
N CYS A 747 -4.42 0.87 -20.13
CA CYS A 747 -3.78 1.64 -21.20
C CYS A 747 -4.63 1.70 -22.49
N THR A 748 -5.58 0.78 -22.70
CA THR A 748 -6.50 0.83 -23.85
C THR A 748 -7.62 1.86 -23.70
N TYR A 749 -7.98 2.26 -22.46
CA TYR A 749 -8.91 3.35 -22.18
C TYR A 749 -8.27 4.74 -22.31
N THR A 750 -6.97 4.78 -22.63
CA THR A 750 -6.21 6.03 -22.77
C THR A 750 -5.38 5.93 -24.04
N ALA A 751 -5.93 6.42 -25.16
CA ALA A 751 -5.44 6.17 -26.52
C ALA A 751 -3.92 6.36 -26.76
N ASN A 752 -3.24 7.13 -25.91
CA ASN A 752 -1.83 7.45 -26.03
C ASN A 752 -0.91 6.57 -25.15
N ARG A 753 -1.45 5.88 -24.15
CA ARG A 753 -0.65 5.10 -23.19
C ARG A 753 -0.08 3.82 -23.79
N ILE A 754 -0.72 3.23 -24.81
CA ILE A 754 -0.20 2.05 -25.53
C ILE A 754 1.15 2.30 -26.24
N TYR A 755 1.51 3.57 -26.48
CA TYR A 755 2.80 3.92 -27.10
C TYR A 755 3.92 4.17 -26.08
N THR A 756 3.61 4.21 -24.78
CA THR A 756 4.59 4.57 -23.74
C THR A 756 5.65 3.49 -23.52
N ASN A 757 6.80 3.88 -22.97
CA ASN A 757 7.81 2.91 -22.53
C ASN A 757 7.33 2.12 -21.33
N ASN A 758 6.57 2.74 -20.40
CA ASN A 758 5.93 2.00 -19.30
C ASN A 758 4.99 0.91 -19.81
N PHE A 759 4.23 1.15 -20.88
CA PHE A 759 3.43 0.10 -21.51
C PHE A 759 4.29 -1.02 -22.10
N ALA A 760 5.36 -0.69 -22.82
CA ALA A 760 6.28 -1.70 -23.34
C ALA A 760 6.93 -2.52 -22.21
N LEU A 761 7.33 -1.87 -21.11
CA LEU A 761 7.88 -2.52 -19.93
C LEU A 761 6.85 -3.43 -19.25
N ALA A 762 5.63 -2.95 -19.03
CA ALA A 762 4.54 -3.75 -18.47
C ALA A 762 4.27 -4.98 -19.35
N PHE A 763 4.23 -4.79 -20.66
CA PHE A 763 4.03 -5.86 -21.64
C PHE A 763 5.16 -6.89 -21.61
N GLU A 764 6.41 -6.46 -21.60
CA GLU A 764 7.58 -7.33 -21.49
C GLU A 764 7.55 -8.17 -20.20
N ARG A 765 7.24 -7.53 -19.07
CA ARG A 765 7.17 -8.21 -17.77
C ARG A 765 5.99 -9.18 -17.71
N ALA A 766 4.82 -8.78 -18.21
CA ALA A 766 3.66 -9.67 -18.31
C ALA A 766 3.95 -10.87 -19.23
N MET A 767 4.69 -10.67 -20.33
CA MET A 767 5.14 -11.76 -21.20
C MET A 767 6.07 -12.74 -20.47
N LYS A 768 7.00 -12.22 -19.65
CA LYS A 768 7.91 -13.04 -18.82
C LYS A 768 7.18 -13.77 -17.70
N THR A 769 6.16 -13.16 -17.11
CA THR A 769 5.38 -13.75 -16.00
C THR A 769 4.37 -14.78 -16.48
N ASN A 770 3.60 -14.48 -17.53
CA ASN A 770 2.55 -15.37 -18.04
C ASN A 770 2.30 -15.11 -19.54
N SER A 771 3.21 -15.63 -20.39
CA SER A 771 3.14 -15.48 -21.85
C SER A 771 1.83 -15.99 -22.43
N ASP A 772 1.36 -17.15 -21.98
CA ASP A 772 0.15 -17.79 -22.49
C ASP A 772 -1.08 -16.90 -22.33
N ARG A 773 -1.26 -16.29 -21.15
CA ARG A 773 -2.36 -15.37 -20.88
C ARG A 773 -2.30 -14.16 -21.82
N LEU A 774 -1.13 -13.52 -21.93
CA LEU A 774 -0.95 -12.32 -22.74
C LEU A 774 -1.13 -12.62 -24.25
N CYS A 775 -0.56 -13.71 -24.74
CA CYS A 775 -0.74 -14.16 -26.12
C CYS A 775 -2.21 -14.47 -26.42
N LYS A 776 -2.92 -15.16 -25.51
CA LYS A 776 -4.35 -15.43 -25.63
C LYS A 776 -5.17 -14.15 -25.66
N MET A 777 -4.84 -13.14 -24.85
CA MET A 777 -5.56 -11.87 -24.84
C MET A 777 -5.54 -11.16 -26.20
N ILE A 778 -4.40 -11.14 -26.88
CA ILE A 778 -4.31 -10.56 -28.23
C ILE A 778 -4.95 -11.48 -29.27
N LYS A 779 -4.62 -12.79 -29.28
CA LYS A 779 -5.14 -13.77 -30.24
C LYS A 779 -6.69 -13.85 -30.20
N LYS A 780 -7.29 -13.75 -29.01
CA LYS A 780 -8.75 -13.73 -28.79
C LYS A 780 -9.39 -12.34 -28.87
N ARG A 781 -8.65 -11.29 -29.24
CA ARG A 781 -9.16 -9.91 -29.37
C ARG A 781 -9.83 -9.39 -28.09
N GLN A 782 -9.31 -9.83 -26.94
CA GLN A 782 -9.59 -9.21 -25.66
C GLN A 782 -8.80 -7.91 -25.56
N LEU A 783 -7.49 -7.98 -25.80
CA LEU A 783 -6.61 -6.83 -26.00
C LEU A 783 -6.53 -6.50 -27.49
N THR A 784 -6.65 -5.22 -27.85
CA THR A 784 -6.59 -4.77 -29.26
C THR A 784 -5.25 -5.12 -29.91
N ILE A 785 -5.26 -5.59 -31.17
CA ILE A 785 -4.05 -5.80 -31.98
C ILE A 785 -3.27 -4.52 -32.25
N GLN A 786 -3.93 -3.37 -32.11
CA GLN A 786 -3.33 -2.07 -32.34
C GLN A 786 -2.25 -1.72 -31.29
N VAL A 787 -2.14 -2.48 -30.20
CA VAL A 787 -0.98 -2.40 -29.29
C VAL A 787 0.34 -2.73 -30.01
N LEU A 788 0.29 -3.49 -31.11
CA LEU A 788 1.44 -3.83 -31.97
C LEU A 788 1.90 -2.64 -32.84
N GLU A 789 1.24 -1.48 -32.77
CA GLU A 789 1.78 -0.23 -33.31
C GLU A 789 2.98 0.28 -32.51
N ASN A 790 3.16 -0.19 -31.27
CA ASN A 790 4.38 0.03 -30.51
C ASN A 790 5.44 -1.00 -30.96
N PRO A 791 6.54 -0.57 -31.62
CA PRO A 791 7.51 -1.50 -32.20
C PRO A 791 8.16 -2.44 -31.17
N LYS A 792 8.37 -1.96 -29.94
CA LYS A 792 8.92 -2.77 -28.83
C LYS A 792 7.95 -3.90 -28.46
N VAL A 793 6.67 -3.58 -28.34
CA VAL A 793 5.60 -4.54 -28.03
C VAL A 793 5.44 -5.54 -29.15
N LYS A 794 5.43 -5.09 -30.41
CA LYS A 794 5.34 -5.96 -31.58
C LYS A 794 6.48 -6.98 -31.62
N LYS A 795 7.71 -6.53 -31.42
CA LYS A 795 8.88 -7.41 -31.35
C LYS A 795 8.70 -8.50 -30.28
N ILE A 796 8.37 -8.12 -29.04
CA ILE A 796 8.16 -9.05 -27.93
C ILE A 796 7.06 -10.06 -28.26
N TYR A 797 5.91 -9.59 -28.77
CA TYR A 797 4.78 -10.43 -29.14
C TYR A 797 5.15 -11.43 -30.25
N CYS A 798 5.80 -10.96 -31.32
CA CYS A 798 6.16 -11.80 -32.46
C CYS A 798 7.25 -12.84 -32.13
N GLU A 799 8.15 -12.52 -31.21
CA GLU A 799 9.17 -13.47 -30.73
C GLU A 799 8.57 -14.54 -29.80
N SER A 800 7.60 -14.17 -28.97
CA SER A 800 7.09 -15.01 -27.88
C SER A 800 5.80 -15.77 -28.20
N CYS A 801 4.88 -15.19 -28.99
CA CYS A 801 3.52 -15.68 -29.20
C CYS A 801 3.34 -16.45 -30.51
N LYS A 802 4.22 -17.43 -30.77
CA LYS A 802 4.13 -18.29 -31.97
C LYS A 802 2.81 -19.07 -32.04
#